data_AF-A0A160PHB1-F1
#
_entry.id   AF-A0A160PHB1-F1
#
_cell.length_a   1.000
_cell.length_b   1.000
_cell.length_c   1.000
_cell.angle_alpha   90.00
_cell.angle_beta   90.00
_cell.angle_gamma   90.00
#
_symmetry.space_group_name_H-M   'P 1'
#
loop_
_entity.id
_entity.type
_entity.pdbx_description
1 polymer ?
#
loop_
_entity_poly.entity_id
_entity_poly.type
_entity_poly.pdbx_seq_one_letter_code
_entity_poly.pdbx_strand_id
1 'polypeptide(L)'
;MSAEREREFARRLAAAARQEQFLTVMSREEALDAFCAAIPHTALPAETLPLAESLGRVLARDVASPIDVPPFDRALVDGFALRAADTEGANTARPRRLTLNREILACGVAPTRTVAAGTATPIATGGVVPRGADAVVMVEQTEFLEDALAVDVTAPVRPGQFVGYAGADMAFGETVLRKGTVVTAREIGMLAACGLDEIAVVRRPRVAVLSTGDELVAPGKDLRPGAIYDSNGAIVAASVAENGGEPVPLGIVRDDEAALEGALRDALARGDLVVLSGGTSKGAGDVSHRVLSRLGSPGILVHGVALKPGKPLCLAVAEGKAVVVLPGFPTSAMFTFHEFVVPLVRALAGLPPREEEAVRARLPQRLTSELGRTEFVMASLAQGADGAVALPLPKGSGSVTAFSQADGFFAVPAARSGMEAGEMVSVVRLGAGVRPPDLTVIGSHCVGLDRVVGLLAEQGFRARTVWVGSAGGLAALRRGECDLAAMHLLDPETGRYNAPFLEPGMALAPGWRRLQGVVFRGGDARFEGRSAAEAVSAALADPDAVMVNRNAGSGTRLLVDGLIGATRPAGFWNQPRSHNAVAAAVAQGRADWGVAISSVAEAYGLGFLPLAQEHYDFAYREAEREKPALAAFLALLGTREADAALTELGFEPGGGDP
;
A
#
# COMPACT_ATOMS: atom_id res chain seq x y z
N MET A 1 3.43 34.80 39.65
CA MET A 1 3.11 34.82 38.19
C MET A 1 2.32 36.08 37.91
N SER A 2 2.61 36.87 36.86
CA SER A 2 1.94 38.16 36.67
C SER A 2 0.49 37.98 36.20
N ALA A 3 -0.40 38.87 36.64
CA ALA A 3 -1.82 38.88 36.27
C ALA A 3 -2.08 38.96 34.75
N GLU A 4 -1.08 39.35 33.96
CA GLU A 4 -1.14 39.40 32.50
C GLU A 4 -1.00 38.01 31.87
N ARG A 5 -0.08 37.18 32.37
CA ARG A 5 0.03 35.77 31.97
C ARG A 5 -1.22 34.97 32.30
N GLU A 6 -1.87 35.30 33.41
CA GLU A 6 -3.09 34.64 33.86
C GLU A 6 -4.30 35.01 32.98
N ARG A 7 -4.41 36.29 32.57
CA ARG A 7 -5.40 36.74 31.57
C ARG A 7 -5.14 36.18 30.19
N GLU A 8 -3.88 36.05 29.78
CA GLU A 8 -3.51 35.41 28.52
C GLU A 8 -3.85 33.92 28.53
N PHE A 9 -3.52 33.22 29.61
CA PHE A 9 -3.91 31.82 29.80
C PHE A 9 -5.43 31.65 29.78
N ALA A 10 -6.18 32.49 30.50
CA ALA A 10 -7.64 32.45 30.50
C ALA A 10 -8.24 32.69 29.11
N ARG A 11 -7.65 33.59 28.30
CA ARG A 11 -8.06 33.80 26.91
C ARG A 11 -7.77 32.58 26.04
N ARG A 12 -6.58 31.99 26.14
CA ARG A 12 -6.20 30.77 25.41
C ARG A 12 -7.10 29.58 25.80
N LEU A 13 -7.41 29.44 27.09
CA LEU A 13 -8.31 28.41 27.59
C LEU A 13 -9.74 28.61 27.07
N ALA A 14 -10.25 29.84 27.10
CA ALA A 14 -11.58 30.16 26.56
C ALA A 14 -11.68 29.88 25.06
N ALA A 15 -10.62 30.15 24.29
CA ALA A 15 -10.56 29.79 22.87
C ALA A 15 -10.52 28.26 22.67
N ALA A 16 -9.70 27.53 23.44
CA ALA A 16 -9.61 26.08 23.35
C ALA A 16 -10.91 25.36 23.78
N ALA A 17 -11.67 25.93 24.72
CA ALA A 17 -12.91 25.37 25.23
C ALA A 17 -14.15 25.62 24.35
N ARG A 18 -14.10 26.58 23.42
CA ARG A 18 -15.19 26.84 22.46
C ARG A 18 -15.12 25.81 21.33
N GLN A 19 -16.14 24.96 21.24
CA GLN A 19 -16.37 24.11 20.07
C GLN A 19 -17.35 24.81 19.15
N GLU A 20 -16.92 25.18 17.95
CA GLU A 20 -17.83 25.55 16.87
C GLU A 20 -18.37 24.24 16.27
N GLN A 21 -19.70 24.13 16.18
CA GLN A 21 -20.31 22.96 15.54
C GLN A 21 -20.01 23.02 14.04
N PHE A 22 -19.73 21.86 13.43
CA PHE A 22 -19.67 21.76 11.97
C PHE A 22 -20.95 22.34 11.38
N LEU A 23 -20.82 23.10 10.30
CA LEU A 23 -21.93 23.44 9.42
C LEU A 23 -22.60 22.13 8.95
N THR A 24 -23.89 22.18 8.59
CA THR A 24 -24.76 21.02 8.27
C THR A 24 -23.99 19.80 7.72
N VAL A 25 -23.91 18.72 8.52
CA VAL A 25 -23.20 17.49 8.12
C VAL A 25 -23.98 16.82 6.98
N MET A 26 -23.32 16.62 5.84
CA MET A 26 -23.91 15.98 4.67
C MET A 26 -23.68 14.47 4.70
N SER A 27 -24.55 13.71 4.03
CA SER A 27 -24.27 12.30 3.73
C SER A 27 -23.10 12.17 2.75
N ARG A 28 -22.56 10.95 2.60
CA ARG A 28 -21.49 10.66 1.66
C ARG A 28 -21.91 10.96 0.23
N GLU A 29 -23.10 10.47 -0.14
CA GLU A 29 -23.65 10.59 -1.49
C GLU A 29 -23.89 12.07 -1.86
N GLU A 30 -24.53 12.84 -0.96
CA GLU A 30 -24.77 14.26 -1.19
C GLU A 30 -23.45 15.06 -1.33
N ALA A 31 -22.43 14.72 -0.55
CA ALA A 31 -21.12 15.38 -0.63
C ALA A 31 -20.43 15.11 -1.98
N LEU A 32 -20.51 13.87 -2.47
CA LEU A 32 -19.94 13.49 -3.77
C LEU A 32 -20.68 14.17 -4.92
N ASP A 33 -22.01 14.18 -4.89
CA ASP A 33 -22.84 14.83 -5.90
C ASP A 33 -22.57 16.35 -5.96
N ALA A 34 -22.49 17.01 -4.80
CA ALA A 34 -22.16 18.43 -4.72
C ALA A 34 -20.77 18.73 -5.29
N PHE A 35 -19.78 17.87 -5.02
CA PHE A 35 -18.42 18.04 -5.50
C PHE A 35 -18.31 17.83 -7.02
N CYS A 36 -18.95 16.78 -7.56
CA CYS A 36 -19.03 16.50 -8.98
C CYS A 36 -19.78 17.58 -9.77
N ALA A 37 -20.81 18.18 -9.17
CA ALA A 37 -21.55 19.30 -9.78
C ALA A 37 -20.71 20.58 -9.86
N ALA A 38 -19.83 20.82 -8.89
CA ALA A 38 -19.02 22.04 -8.82
C ALA A 38 -17.72 21.98 -9.64
N ILE A 39 -17.10 20.80 -9.75
CA ILE A 39 -15.85 20.59 -10.50
C ILE A 39 -16.04 19.51 -11.57
N PRO A 40 -15.83 19.83 -12.86
CA PRO A 40 -15.88 18.84 -13.94
C PRO A 40 -14.87 17.71 -13.72
N HIS A 41 -15.37 16.48 -13.61
CA HIS A 41 -14.55 15.27 -13.60
C HIS A 41 -14.24 14.87 -15.05
N THR A 42 -13.49 15.71 -15.75
CA THR A 42 -13.15 15.50 -17.17
C THR A 42 -11.66 15.59 -17.39
N ALA A 43 -11.16 14.85 -18.37
CA ALA A 43 -9.74 14.82 -18.73
C ALA A 43 -9.20 16.23 -19.02
N LEU A 44 -7.98 16.47 -18.55
CA LEU A 44 -7.26 17.71 -18.83
C LEU A 44 -6.88 17.81 -20.33
N PRO A 45 -6.49 19.02 -20.79
CA PRO A 45 -6.00 19.20 -22.14
C PRO A 45 -4.81 18.30 -22.49
N ALA A 46 -4.67 18.02 -23.79
CA ALA A 46 -3.61 17.18 -24.31
C ALA A 46 -2.22 17.85 -24.21
N GLU A 47 -1.19 17.03 -24.08
CA GLU A 47 0.21 17.39 -24.30
C GLU A 47 0.88 16.32 -25.19
N THR A 48 1.96 16.70 -25.87
CA THR A 48 2.75 15.77 -26.69
C THR A 48 4.01 15.36 -25.93
N LEU A 49 4.29 14.06 -25.89
CA LEU A 49 5.48 13.52 -25.22
C LEU A 49 6.18 12.48 -26.07
N PRO A 50 7.49 12.27 -25.88
CA PRO A 50 8.21 11.16 -26.47
C PRO A 50 7.53 9.82 -26.13
N LEU A 51 7.53 8.87 -27.08
CA LEU A 51 6.93 7.55 -26.90
C LEU A 51 7.53 6.82 -25.68
N ALA A 52 8.83 7.00 -25.43
CA ALA A 52 9.53 6.43 -24.28
C ALA A 52 8.98 6.90 -22.91
N GLU A 53 8.35 8.07 -22.85
CA GLU A 53 7.78 8.66 -21.63
C GLU A 53 6.26 8.44 -21.52
N SER A 54 5.67 7.72 -22.48
CA SER A 54 4.22 7.56 -22.60
C SER A 54 3.63 6.42 -21.77
N LEU A 55 4.45 5.57 -21.13
CA LEU A 55 3.97 4.43 -20.34
C LEU A 55 3.04 4.89 -19.21
N GLY A 56 1.85 4.28 -19.16
CA GLY A 56 0.80 4.60 -18.19
C GLY A 56 0.06 5.92 -18.46
N ARG A 57 0.32 6.60 -19.57
CA ARG A 57 -0.42 7.79 -20.01
C ARG A 57 -1.68 7.39 -20.77
N VAL A 58 -2.59 8.34 -21.01
CA VAL A 58 -3.85 8.11 -21.73
C VAL A 58 -3.81 8.85 -23.05
N LEU A 59 -4.14 8.19 -24.16
CA LEU A 59 -4.20 8.84 -25.47
C LEU A 59 -5.25 9.95 -25.51
N ALA A 60 -4.86 11.14 -25.95
CA ALA A 60 -5.77 12.28 -26.05
C ALA A 60 -6.59 12.31 -27.35
N ARG A 61 -6.15 11.57 -28.37
CA ARG A 61 -6.78 11.45 -29.69
C ARG A 61 -6.65 10.03 -30.22
N ASP A 62 -7.50 9.69 -31.19
CA ASP A 62 -7.33 8.48 -32.01
C ASP A 62 -5.99 8.56 -32.75
N VAL A 63 -5.33 7.42 -32.91
CA VAL A 63 -4.08 7.29 -33.65
C VAL A 63 -4.34 6.44 -34.88
N ALA A 64 -4.11 7.02 -36.04
CA ALA A 64 -4.11 6.31 -37.31
C ALA A 64 -2.67 5.94 -37.71
N SER A 65 -2.48 4.78 -38.33
CA SER A 65 -1.16 4.39 -38.82
C SER A 65 -0.72 5.31 -39.96
N PRO A 66 0.47 5.91 -39.90
CA PRO A 66 1.01 6.76 -40.97
C PRO A 66 1.68 5.94 -42.08
N ILE A 67 1.75 4.62 -41.93
CA ILE A 67 2.39 3.69 -42.87
C ILE A 67 1.59 2.38 -42.95
N ASP A 68 1.84 1.61 -44.00
CA ASP A 68 1.51 0.19 -44.01
C ASP A 68 2.53 -0.58 -43.15
N VAL A 69 2.06 -1.58 -42.41
CA VAL A 69 2.90 -2.51 -41.65
C VAL A 69 2.55 -3.95 -42.10
N PRO A 70 3.49 -4.67 -42.74
CA PRO A 70 4.76 -4.17 -43.29
C PRO A 70 4.53 -3.13 -44.41
N PRO A 71 5.50 -2.26 -44.74
CA PRO A 71 5.34 -1.20 -45.76
C PRO A 71 5.50 -1.68 -47.21
N PHE A 72 5.78 -2.97 -47.39
CA PHE A 72 5.98 -3.62 -48.69
C PHE A 72 5.65 -5.10 -48.57
N ASP A 73 5.39 -5.75 -49.71
CA ASP A 73 5.26 -7.19 -49.78
C ASP A 73 6.58 -7.85 -49.40
N ARG A 74 6.55 -8.77 -48.43
CA ARG A 74 7.75 -9.44 -47.91
C ARG A 74 7.64 -10.96 -48.00
N ALA A 75 8.78 -11.63 -48.13
CA ALA A 75 8.84 -13.08 -48.02
C ALA A 75 8.56 -13.54 -46.58
N LEU A 76 7.75 -14.59 -46.41
CA LEU A 76 7.47 -15.23 -45.12
C LEU A 76 8.43 -16.38 -44.78
N VAL A 77 9.26 -16.79 -45.74
CA VAL A 77 10.20 -17.91 -45.66
C VAL A 77 11.47 -17.58 -46.44
N ASP A 78 12.56 -18.29 -46.15
CA ASP A 78 13.78 -18.25 -46.96
C ASP A 78 13.60 -19.07 -48.24
N GLY A 79 14.05 -18.55 -49.38
CA GLY A 79 14.03 -19.28 -50.64
C GLY A 79 14.11 -18.40 -51.87
N PHE A 80 13.16 -18.53 -52.80
CA PHE A 80 13.23 -17.87 -54.11
C PHE A 80 11.90 -17.20 -54.49
N ALA A 81 11.95 -15.90 -54.76
CA ALA A 81 10.83 -15.14 -55.31
C ALA A 81 10.70 -15.43 -56.80
N LEU A 82 9.51 -15.88 -57.23
CA LEU A 82 9.25 -16.36 -58.58
C LEU A 82 7.82 -16.07 -59.02
N ARG A 83 7.51 -16.43 -60.28
CA ARG A 83 6.14 -16.44 -60.80
C ARG A 83 5.52 -17.82 -60.64
N ALA A 84 4.42 -17.94 -59.92
CA ALA A 84 3.73 -19.20 -59.64
C ALA A 84 3.45 -20.00 -60.92
N ALA A 85 3.07 -19.31 -62.01
CA ALA A 85 2.84 -19.91 -63.33
C ALA A 85 4.06 -20.69 -63.89
N ASP A 86 5.28 -20.27 -63.58
CA ASP A 86 6.50 -20.94 -64.05
C ASP A 86 6.77 -22.26 -63.32
N THR A 87 6.03 -22.55 -62.24
CA THR A 87 6.15 -23.78 -61.45
C THR A 87 5.07 -24.82 -61.79
N GLU A 88 4.18 -24.54 -62.75
CA GLU A 88 3.07 -25.43 -63.07
C GLU A 88 3.55 -26.83 -63.51
N GLY A 89 3.02 -27.85 -62.84
CA GLY A 89 3.40 -29.25 -63.09
C GLY A 89 4.76 -29.67 -62.53
N ALA A 90 5.46 -28.79 -61.79
CA ALA A 90 6.67 -29.15 -61.05
C ALA A 90 6.39 -30.32 -60.09
N ASN A 91 7.29 -31.29 -60.03
CA ASN A 91 7.31 -32.34 -59.01
C ASN A 91 8.72 -32.90 -58.91
N THR A 92 9.01 -33.71 -57.89
CA THR A 92 10.36 -34.29 -57.67
C THR A 92 10.89 -35.07 -58.88
N ALA A 93 10.04 -35.74 -59.66
CA ALA A 93 10.46 -36.47 -60.86
C ALA A 93 10.60 -35.58 -62.11
N ARG A 94 9.98 -34.40 -62.12
CA ARG A 94 10.01 -33.41 -63.21
C ARG A 94 10.08 -32.00 -62.63
N PRO A 95 11.25 -31.58 -62.11
CA PRO A 95 11.39 -30.23 -61.57
C PRO A 95 11.26 -29.18 -62.67
N ARG A 96 10.86 -27.97 -62.29
CA ARG A 96 10.87 -26.80 -63.18
C ARG A 96 12.12 -25.99 -62.91
N ARG A 97 12.96 -25.84 -63.94
CA ARG A 97 14.20 -25.07 -63.87
C ARG A 97 13.95 -23.59 -64.09
N LEU A 98 14.39 -22.75 -63.16
CA LEU A 98 14.35 -21.29 -63.26
C LEU A 98 15.76 -20.71 -63.22
N THR A 99 16.05 -19.74 -64.09
CA THR A 99 17.35 -19.03 -64.08
C THR A 99 17.37 -18.01 -62.95
N LEU A 100 18.44 -17.98 -62.14
CA LEU A 100 18.54 -17.02 -61.07
C LEU A 100 18.95 -15.64 -61.59
N ASN A 101 18.23 -14.63 -61.15
CA ASN A 101 18.66 -13.25 -61.30
C ASN A 101 19.97 -13.04 -60.52
N ARG A 102 20.88 -12.22 -61.06
CA ARG A 102 22.13 -11.83 -60.36
C ARG A 102 21.84 -10.75 -59.32
N GLU A 103 21.03 -11.10 -58.33
CA GLU A 103 20.59 -10.28 -57.21
C GLU A 103 20.21 -11.20 -56.04
N ILE A 104 20.50 -10.82 -54.80
CA ILE A 104 20.11 -11.56 -53.60
C ILE A 104 19.40 -10.58 -52.67
N LEU A 105 18.17 -10.90 -52.29
CA LEU A 105 17.29 -10.02 -51.51
C LEU A 105 17.31 -10.42 -50.02
N ALA A 106 18.30 -9.90 -49.30
CA ALA A 106 18.33 -9.97 -47.84
C ALA A 106 17.47 -8.85 -47.20
N CYS A 107 17.19 -8.94 -45.89
CA CYS A 107 16.51 -7.88 -45.15
C CYS A 107 17.22 -6.53 -45.33
N GLY A 108 16.45 -5.49 -45.65
CA GLY A 108 16.97 -4.14 -45.89
C GLY A 108 17.53 -3.90 -47.30
N VAL A 109 17.53 -4.89 -48.19
CA VAL A 109 17.96 -4.74 -49.59
C VAL A 109 16.74 -4.53 -50.50
N ALA A 110 16.70 -3.40 -51.21
CA ALA A 110 15.65 -3.12 -52.19
C ALA A 110 15.93 -3.79 -53.53
N PRO A 111 14.93 -4.39 -54.19
CA PRO A 111 15.10 -5.08 -55.46
C PRO A 111 15.33 -4.10 -56.60
N THR A 112 16.29 -4.43 -57.46
CA THR A 112 16.67 -3.68 -58.66
C THR A 112 16.31 -4.42 -59.94
N ARG A 113 16.03 -5.73 -59.87
CA ARG A 113 15.65 -6.57 -61.01
C ARG A 113 14.20 -7.00 -60.94
N THR A 114 13.59 -7.13 -62.12
CA THR A 114 12.25 -7.73 -62.28
C THR A 114 12.37 -9.23 -62.46
N VAL A 115 11.51 -10.00 -61.81
CA VAL A 115 11.35 -11.44 -62.07
C VAL A 115 10.56 -11.62 -63.37
N ALA A 116 11.26 -12.06 -64.42
CA ALA A 116 10.69 -12.39 -65.72
C ALA A 116 10.24 -13.86 -65.78
N ALA A 117 9.52 -14.24 -66.85
CA ALA A 117 9.17 -15.65 -67.09
C ALA A 117 10.41 -16.55 -67.10
N GLY A 118 10.36 -17.67 -66.39
CA GLY A 118 11.46 -18.63 -66.29
C GLY A 118 12.64 -18.17 -65.42
N THR A 119 12.45 -17.13 -64.60
CA THR A 119 13.48 -16.62 -63.70
C THR A 119 13.01 -16.62 -62.25
N ALA A 120 13.96 -16.62 -61.31
CA ALA A 120 13.69 -16.45 -59.88
C ALA A 120 14.79 -15.59 -59.22
N THR A 121 14.48 -14.95 -58.10
CA THR A 121 15.46 -14.18 -57.31
C THR A 121 15.59 -14.79 -55.91
N PRO A 122 16.80 -15.16 -55.47
CA PRO A 122 17.05 -15.56 -54.08
C PRO A 122 16.59 -14.49 -53.10
N ILE A 123 15.82 -14.88 -52.09
CA ILE A 123 15.20 -13.98 -51.10
C ILE A 123 15.22 -14.61 -49.72
N ALA A 124 15.58 -13.83 -48.71
CA ALA A 124 15.48 -14.22 -47.31
C ALA A 124 14.11 -13.82 -46.73
N THR A 125 13.71 -14.47 -45.63
CA THR A 125 12.54 -14.13 -44.83
C THR A 125 12.60 -12.64 -44.45
N GLY A 126 11.54 -11.90 -44.74
CA GLY A 126 11.47 -10.44 -44.54
C GLY A 126 12.06 -9.61 -45.69
N GLY A 127 12.69 -10.22 -46.69
CA GLY A 127 13.13 -9.55 -47.91
C GLY A 127 11.96 -9.01 -48.73
N VAL A 128 12.19 -7.90 -49.44
CA VAL A 128 11.18 -7.22 -50.27
C VAL A 128 10.89 -8.05 -51.51
N VAL A 129 9.63 -8.38 -51.80
CA VAL A 129 9.25 -9.13 -53.00
C VAL A 129 9.51 -8.28 -54.25
N PRO A 130 10.31 -8.76 -55.22
CA PRO A 130 10.67 -8.01 -56.41
C PRO A 130 9.50 -7.90 -57.40
N ARG A 131 9.49 -6.84 -58.21
CA ARG A 131 8.52 -6.66 -59.29
C ARG A 131 8.45 -7.92 -60.16
N GLY A 132 7.24 -8.38 -60.46
CA GLY A 132 7.00 -9.52 -61.33
C GLY A 132 6.94 -10.87 -60.62
N ALA A 133 7.41 -10.98 -59.37
CA ALA A 133 7.14 -12.15 -58.53
C ALA A 133 5.73 -12.07 -57.93
N ASP A 134 5.06 -13.21 -57.81
CA ASP A 134 3.74 -13.34 -57.16
C ASP A 134 3.72 -14.48 -56.12
N ALA A 135 4.84 -15.19 -55.90
CA ALA A 135 4.98 -16.24 -54.90
C ALA A 135 6.44 -16.39 -54.45
N VAL A 136 6.65 -16.99 -53.28
CA VAL A 136 7.95 -17.44 -52.78
C VAL A 136 7.91 -18.96 -52.60
N VAL A 137 8.93 -19.65 -53.11
CA VAL A 137 9.14 -21.08 -52.81
C VAL A 137 10.20 -21.23 -51.74
N MET A 138 9.97 -22.14 -50.79
CA MET A 138 10.93 -22.44 -49.72
C MET A 138 12.21 -23.08 -50.28
N VAL A 139 13.36 -22.77 -49.67
CA VAL A 139 14.65 -23.34 -50.07
C VAL A 139 14.64 -24.88 -50.06
N GLU A 140 13.91 -25.51 -49.13
CA GLU A 140 13.78 -26.96 -49.01
C GLU A 140 13.03 -27.61 -50.18
N GLN A 141 12.30 -26.83 -50.96
CA GLN A 141 11.57 -27.30 -52.15
C GLN A 141 12.36 -27.03 -53.44
N THR A 142 13.63 -26.69 -53.31
CA THR A 142 14.50 -26.31 -54.41
C THR A 142 15.85 -27.00 -54.39
N GLU A 143 16.44 -27.22 -55.56
CA GLU A 143 17.81 -27.68 -55.72
C GLU A 143 18.62 -26.64 -56.50
N PHE A 144 19.68 -26.10 -55.87
CA PHE A 144 20.51 -25.07 -56.49
C PHE A 144 21.55 -25.69 -57.43
N LEU A 145 21.62 -25.17 -58.65
CA LEU A 145 22.55 -25.61 -59.69
C LEU A 145 23.60 -24.53 -59.93
N GLU A 146 24.74 -24.68 -59.25
CA GLU A 146 25.84 -23.70 -59.26
C GLU A 146 26.35 -23.39 -60.67
N ASP A 147 26.60 -24.43 -61.47
CA ASP A 147 27.18 -24.30 -62.82
C ASP A 147 26.26 -23.55 -63.81
N ALA A 148 24.96 -23.57 -63.58
CA ALA A 148 23.95 -22.98 -64.46
C ALA A 148 23.39 -21.65 -63.93
N LEU A 149 23.75 -21.25 -62.70
CA LEU A 149 23.12 -20.16 -61.96
C LEU A 149 21.58 -20.29 -62.03
N ALA A 150 21.08 -21.47 -61.68
CA ALA A 150 19.67 -21.84 -61.81
C ALA A 150 19.20 -22.62 -60.57
N VAL A 151 17.89 -22.72 -60.42
CA VAL A 151 17.25 -23.50 -59.36
C VAL A 151 16.21 -24.44 -59.95
N ASP A 152 16.22 -25.70 -59.52
CA ASP A 152 15.22 -26.70 -59.87
C ASP A 152 14.13 -26.70 -58.78
N VAL A 153 12.93 -26.26 -59.14
CA VAL A 153 11.77 -26.21 -58.25
C VAL A 153 11.05 -27.55 -58.30
N THR A 154 10.90 -28.20 -57.14
CA THR A 154 10.42 -29.59 -57.03
C THR A 154 8.95 -29.71 -56.64
N ALA A 155 8.25 -28.60 -56.42
CA ALA A 155 6.82 -28.55 -56.12
C ALA A 155 6.18 -27.28 -56.73
N PRO A 156 4.92 -27.34 -57.19
CA PRO A 156 4.25 -26.16 -57.71
C PRO A 156 3.88 -25.23 -56.56
N VAL A 157 4.01 -23.92 -56.77
CA VAL A 157 3.55 -22.90 -55.81
C VAL A 157 2.33 -22.16 -56.34
N ARG A 158 1.50 -21.65 -55.42
CA ARG A 158 0.29 -20.89 -55.75
C ARG A 158 0.58 -19.38 -55.71
N PRO A 159 -0.15 -18.55 -56.48
CA PRO A 159 -0.09 -17.10 -56.31
C PRO A 159 -0.36 -16.69 -54.85
N GLY A 160 0.45 -15.79 -54.32
CA GLY A 160 0.44 -15.30 -52.94
C GLY A 160 1.06 -16.25 -51.91
N GLN A 161 1.54 -17.42 -52.31
CA GLN A 161 2.14 -18.37 -51.38
C GLN A 161 3.41 -17.79 -50.75
N PHE A 162 3.45 -17.80 -49.42
CA PHE A 162 4.53 -17.26 -48.59
C PHE A 162 4.88 -15.79 -48.85
N VAL A 163 3.91 -15.00 -49.32
CA VAL A 163 3.99 -13.55 -49.41
C VAL A 163 3.19 -12.92 -48.28
N GLY A 164 3.84 -12.10 -47.46
CA GLY A 164 3.19 -11.22 -46.50
C GLY A 164 2.98 -9.86 -47.14
N TYR A 165 1.74 -9.53 -47.49
CA TYR A 165 1.43 -8.30 -48.21
C TYR A 165 1.62 -7.05 -47.36
N ALA A 166 1.91 -5.94 -48.03
CA ALA A 166 1.92 -4.63 -47.41
C ALA A 166 0.60 -4.35 -46.67
N GLY A 167 0.70 -3.79 -45.47
CA GLY A 167 -0.46 -3.37 -44.67
C GLY A 167 -1.29 -4.52 -44.09
N ALA A 168 -0.82 -5.77 -44.15
CA ALA A 168 -1.56 -6.92 -43.65
C ALA A 168 -1.69 -6.97 -42.12
N ASP A 169 -0.85 -6.24 -41.37
CA ASP A 169 -0.95 -6.07 -39.92
C ASP A 169 -1.66 -4.75 -39.58
N MET A 170 -1.19 -3.63 -40.15
CA MET A 170 -1.82 -2.32 -40.03
C MET A 170 -1.76 -1.57 -41.36
N ALA A 171 -2.88 -1.07 -41.84
CA ALA A 171 -2.94 -0.32 -43.10
C ALA A 171 -2.74 1.19 -42.89
N PHE A 172 -2.18 1.86 -43.90
CA PHE A 172 -2.09 3.33 -43.92
C PHE A 172 -3.47 3.96 -43.70
N GLY A 173 -3.58 4.85 -42.71
CA GLY A 173 -4.81 5.54 -42.35
C GLY A 173 -5.78 4.72 -41.48
N GLU A 174 -5.49 3.45 -41.21
CA GLU A 174 -6.25 2.64 -40.26
C GLU A 174 -6.12 3.21 -38.84
N THR A 175 -7.24 3.32 -38.11
CA THR A 175 -7.19 3.72 -36.69
C THR A 175 -6.77 2.54 -35.83
N VAL A 176 -5.50 2.54 -35.41
CA VAL A 176 -4.86 1.46 -34.65
C VAL A 176 -5.13 1.56 -33.14
N LEU A 177 -5.27 2.80 -32.62
CA LEU A 177 -5.60 3.05 -31.21
C LEU A 177 -6.63 4.17 -31.09
N ARG A 178 -7.50 4.09 -30.08
CA ARG A 178 -8.55 5.07 -29.81
C ARG A 178 -8.18 6.02 -28.67
N LYS A 179 -8.72 7.23 -28.73
CA LYS A 179 -8.70 8.18 -27.61
C LYS A 179 -9.21 7.50 -26.34
N GLY A 180 -8.55 7.77 -25.21
CA GLY A 180 -8.89 7.18 -23.92
C GLY A 180 -8.19 5.85 -23.63
N THR A 181 -7.48 5.26 -24.59
CA THR A 181 -6.66 4.07 -24.33
C THR A 181 -5.49 4.41 -23.39
N VAL A 182 -5.33 3.60 -22.34
CA VAL A 182 -4.16 3.64 -21.46
C VAL A 182 -2.98 2.98 -22.18
N VAL A 183 -1.88 3.69 -22.29
CA VAL A 183 -0.68 3.24 -23.01
C VAL A 183 0.09 2.25 -22.12
N THR A 184 0.13 0.99 -22.54
CA THR A 184 0.97 -0.06 -21.93
C THR A 184 2.10 -0.47 -22.88
N ALA A 185 2.91 -1.48 -22.50
CA ALA A 185 3.93 -2.03 -23.38
C ALA A 185 3.36 -2.52 -24.73
N ARG A 186 2.09 -2.97 -24.75
CA ARG A 186 1.40 -3.42 -25.98
C ARG A 186 1.17 -2.26 -26.94
N GLU A 187 0.59 -1.18 -26.45
CA GLU A 187 0.31 0.02 -27.24
C GLU A 187 1.61 0.71 -27.67
N ILE A 188 2.64 0.73 -26.82
CA ILE A 188 3.97 1.25 -27.19
C ILE A 188 4.55 0.47 -28.37
N GLY A 189 4.45 -0.87 -28.37
CA GLY A 189 4.92 -1.70 -29.48
C GLY A 189 4.21 -1.39 -30.80
N MET A 190 2.88 -1.18 -30.75
CA MET A 190 2.09 -0.81 -31.91
C MET A 190 2.45 0.57 -32.46
N LEU A 191 2.58 1.57 -31.58
CA LEU A 191 2.98 2.94 -31.93
C LEU A 191 4.40 2.98 -32.52
N ALA A 192 5.33 2.20 -31.95
CA ALA A 192 6.70 2.08 -32.46
C ALA A 192 6.74 1.39 -33.83
N ALA A 193 5.93 0.33 -34.04
CA ALA A 193 5.81 -0.34 -35.33
C ALA A 193 5.24 0.59 -36.42
N CYS A 194 4.40 1.56 -36.04
CA CYS A 194 3.94 2.64 -36.91
C CYS A 194 5.01 3.73 -37.18
N GLY A 195 6.18 3.65 -36.54
CA GLY A 195 7.25 4.64 -36.68
C GLY A 195 7.02 5.94 -35.91
N LEU A 196 6.12 5.95 -34.91
CA LEU A 196 5.85 7.13 -34.10
C LEU A 196 6.87 7.25 -32.95
N ASP A 197 7.50 8.41 -32.82
CA ASP A 197 8.46 8.73 -31.75
C ASP A 197 7.89 9.66 -30.67
N GLU A 198 6.76 10.31 -30.95
CA GLU A 198 5.98 11.11 -30.00
C GLU A 198 4.47 10.87 -30.15
N ILE A 199 3.72 11.03 -29.06
CA ILE A 199 2.27 10.87 -29.05
C ILE A 199 1.57 11.94 -28.20
N ALA A 200 0.33 12.28 -28.60
CA ALA A 200 -0.52 13.18 -27.85
C ALA A 200 -1.28 12.43 -26.75
N VAL A 201 -1.02 12.79 -25.51
CA VAL A 201 -1.59 12.17 -24.31
C VAL A 201 -2.29 13.21 -23.44
N VAL A 202 -3.21 12.77 -22.57
CA VAL A 202 -3.82 13.63 -21.55
C VAL A 202 -2.75 14.07 -20.56
N ARG A 203 -2.65 15.38 -20.29
CA ARG A 203 -1.70 15.92 -19.30
C ARG A 203 -2.01 15.39 -17.90
N ARG A 204 -0.96 15.11 -17.12
CA ARG A 204 -1.16 14.73 -15.70
C ARG A 204 -1.65 15.93 -14.88
N PRO A 205 -2.65 15.75 -13.99
CA PRO A 205 -3.04 16.80 -13.06
C PRO A 205 -1.93 17.03 -12.03
N ARG A 206 -1.53 18.29 -11.86
CA ARG A 206 -0.58 18.70 -10.82
C ARG A 206 -1.33 18.92 -9.53
N VAL A 207 -1.03 18.14 -8.48
CA VAL A 207 -1.74 18.20 -7.20
C VAL A 207 -0.82 18.81 -6.16
N ALA A 208 -1.13 20.03 -5.72
CA ALA A 208 -0.40 20.70 -4.65
C ALA A 208 -0.75 20.07 -3.30
N VAL A 209 0.25 19.58 -2.58
CA VAL A 209 0.07 18.88 -1.29
C VAL A 209 0.70 19.69 -0.17
N LEU A 210 -0.13 20.07 0.80
CA LEU A 210 0.25 20.83 1.99
C LEU A 210 -0.15 20.04 3.24
N SER A 211 0.59 20.25 4.32
CA SER A 211 0.20 19.81 5.66
C SER A 211 0.14 21.02 6.59
N THR A 212 -0.77 21.04 7.56
CA THR A 212 -0.83 22.10 8.58
C THR A 212 -0.91 21.51 9.98
N GLY A 213 -0.23 22.15 10.92
CA GLY A 213 -0.20 21.78 12.33
C GLY A 213 1.11 22.21 12.98
N ASP A 214 1.02 22.92 14.10
CA ASP A 214 2.20 23.37 14.86
C ASP A 214 2.99 22.21 15.50
N GLU A 215 2.36 21.04 15.65
CA GLU A 215 2.99 19.80 16.10
C GLU A 215 3.83 19.12 15.02
N LEU A 216 3.63 19.47 13.74
CA LEU A 216 4.23 18.74 12.63
C LEU A 216 5.71 19.11 12.42
N VAL A 217 6.53 18.08 12.21
CA VAL A 217 7.94 18.20 11.84
C VAL A 217 8.19 17.37 10.59
N ALA A 218 9.00 17.89 9.67
CA ALA A 218 9.38 17.15 8.47
C ALA A 218 10.26 15.94 8.84
N PRO A 219 10.07 14.77 8.21
CA PRO A 219 10.97 13.62 8.39
C PRO A 219 12.46 14.00 8.19
N GLY A 220 13.34 13.42 9.01
CA GLY A 220 14.78 13.69 8.99
C GLY A 220 15.26 14.84 9.88
N LYS A 221 14.34 15.57 10.54
CA LYS A 221 14.66 16.56 11.58
C LYS A 221 14.42 16.00 12.98
N ASP A 222 15.08 16.55 13.98
CA ASP A 222 14.87 16.13 15.38
C ASP A 222 13.45 16.42 15.87
N LEU A 223 12.87 15.46 16.59
CA LEU A 223 11.53 15.58 17.15
C LEU A 223 11.61 16.27 18.52
N ARG A 224 11.05 17.49 18.59
CA ARG A 224 10.88 18.19 19.87
C ARG A 224 9.74 17.57 20.70
N PRO A 225 9.75 17.69 22.04
CA PRO A 225 8.62 17.26 22.86
C PRO A 225 7.30 17.89 22.40
N GLY A 226 6.27 17.05 22.24
CA GLY A 226 4.94 17.45 21.76
C GLY A 226 4.81 17.57 20.24
N ALA A 227 5.87 17.29 19.46
CA ALA A 227 5.81 17.22 18.01
C ALA A 227 5.66 15.78 17.51
N ILE A 228 5.19 15.64 16.28
CA ILE A 228 5.10 14.39 15.51
C ILE A 228 5.59 14.63 14.07
N TYR A 229 5.99 13.57 13.37
CA TYR A 229 6.35 13.70 11.97
C TYR A 229 5.12 13.85 11.07
N ASP A 230 5.24 14.65 10.01
CA ASP A 230 4.25 14.68 8.94
C ASP A 230 4.34 13.41 8.08
N SER A 231 3.46 12.45 8.37
CA SER A 231 3.26 11.27 7.53
C SER A 231 2.26 11.50 6.41
N ASN A 232 1.27 12.38 6.60
CA ASN A 232 0.15 12.48 5.67
C ASN A 232 0.58 13.13 4.36
N GLY A 233 1.39 14.18 4.40
CA GLY A 233 1.92 14.83 3.20
C GLY A 233 2.65 13.84 2.29
N ALA A 234 3.45 12.94 2.89
CA ALA A 234 4.17 11.90 2.17
C ALA A 234 3.22 10.86 1.55
N ILE A 235 2.24 10.36 2.31
CA ILE A 235 1.31 9.35 1.80
C ILE A 235 0.39 9.93 0.71
N VAL A 236 -0.16 11.14 0.90
CA VAL A 236 -0.98 11.84 -0.11
C VAL A 236 -0.19 12.03 -1.41
N ALA A 237 1.06 12.49 -1.33
CA ALA A 237 1.88 12.70 -2.52
C ALA A 237 2.12 11.37 -3.29
N ALA A 238 2.41 10.28 -2.58
CA ALA A 238 2.54 8.97 -3.19
C ALA A 238 1.23 8.49 -3.83
N SER A 239 0.11 8.62 -3.13
CA SER A 239 -1.21 8.19 -3.63
C SER A 239 -1.69 9.04 -4.82
N VAL A 240 -1.28 10.31 -4.94
CA VAL A 240 -1.48 11.12 -6.16
C VAL A 240 -0.76 10.48 -7.35
N ALA A 241 0.52 10.15 -7.19
CA ALA A 241 1.33 9.54 -8.25
C ALA A 241 0.77 8.18 -8.70
N GLU A 242 0.38 7.33 -7.75
CA GLU A 242 -0.25 6.03 -8.01
C GLU A 242 -1.55 6.12 -8.82
N ASN A 243 -2.23 7.27 -8.77
CA ASN A 243 -3.51 7.50 -9.45
C ASN A 243 -3.38 8.40 -10.69
N GLY A 244 -2.16 8.59 -11.20
CA GLY A 244 -1.90 9.26 -12.47
C GLY A 244 -1.69 10.77 -12.38
N GLY A 245 -1.64 11.34 -11.17
CA GLY A 245 -1.30 12.74 -10.94
C GLY A 245 0.19 12.99 -10.77
N GLU A 246 0.59 14.25 -10.81
CA GLU A 246 1.92 14.75 -10.46
C GLU A 246 1.85 15.44 -9.10
N PRO A 247 2.44 14.88 -8.03
CA PRO A 247 2.43 15.53 -6.73
C PRO A 247 3.38 16.74 -6.71
N VAL A 248 2.89 17.87 -6.21
CA VAL A 248 3.67 19.08 -5.94
C VAL A 248 3.71 19.30 -4.42
N PRO A 249 4.67 18.70 -3.70
CA PRO A 249 4.77 18.85 -2.25
C PRO A 249 5.24 20.26 -1.90
N LEU A 250 4.42 20.97 -1.11
CA LEU A 250 4.71 22.34 -0.65
C LEU A 250 5.08 22.40 0.85
N GLY A 251 5.00 21.27 1.55
CA GLY A 251 5.50 21.12 2.92
C GLY A 251 4.50 21.49 4.00
N ILE A 252 5.05 21.77 5.19
CA ILE A 252 4.29 22.03 6.42
C ILE A 252 4.10 23.54 6.60
N VAL A 253 2.85 23.95 6.78
CA VAL A 253 2.46 25.31 7.13
C VAL A 253 2.08 25.36 8.62
N ARG A 254 2.38 26.47 9.28
CA ARG A 254 1.98 26.69 10.68
C ARG A 254 0.48 27.01 10.76
N ASP A 255 -0.12 26.81 11.92
CA ASP A 255 -1.52 27.17 12.17
C ASP A 255 -1.69 28.68 12.38
N ASP A 256 -1.30 29.46 11.36
CA ASP A 256 -1.42 30.91 11.27
C ASP A 256 -2.24 31.29 10.03
N GLU A 257 -3.19 32.21 10.20
CA GLU A 257 -4.17 32.56 9.15
C GLU A 257 -3.51 33.18 7.92
N ALA A 258 -2.52 34.07 8.10
CA ALA A 258 -1.84 34.72 6.99
C ALA A 258 -0.89 33.75 6.28
N ALA A 259 -0.16 32.91 7.03
CA ALA A 259 0.71 31.89 6.47
C ALA A 259 -0.08 30.86 5.65
N LEU A 260 -1.22 30.38 6.19
CA LEU A 260 -2.07 29.41 5.50
C LEU A 260 -2.72 30.00 4.25
N GLU A 261 -3.21 31.24 4.30
CA GLU A 261 -3.75 31.93 3.12
C GLU A 261 -2.69 32.09 2.03
N GLY A 262 -1.48 32.55 2.37
CA GLY A 262 -0.38 32.69 1.43
C GLY A 262 0.01 31.36 0.78
N ALA A 263 0.10 30.29 1.58
CA ALA A 263 0.45 28.95 1.09
C ALA A 263 -0.64 28.37 0.17
N LEU A 264 -1.93 28.55 0.50
CA LEU A 264 -3.03 28.07 -0.33
C LEU A 264 -3.11 28.83 -1.66
N ARG A 265 -2.81 30.13 -1.68
CA ARG A 265 -2.72 30.90 -2.94
C ARG A 265 -1.55 30.45 -3.82
N ASP A 266 -0.37 30.19 -3.25
CA ASP A 266 0.76 29.60 -4.00
C ASP A 266 0.42 28.19 -4.52
N ALA A 267 -0.28 27.39 -3.72
CA ALA A 267 -0.75 26.07 -4.12
C ALA A 267 -1.72 26.11 -5.30
N LEU A 268 -2.69 27.03 -5.27
CA LEU A 268 -3.62 27.28 -6.37
C LEU A 268 -2.90 27.76 -7.64
N ALA A 269 -1.84 28.55 -7.52
CA ALA A 269 -1.04 28.99 -8.65
C ALA A 269 -0.22 27.83 -9.29
N ARG A 270 0.23 26.87 -8.48
CA ARG A 270 1.11 25.78 -8.90
C ARG A 270 0.41 24.48 -9.30
N GLY A 271 -0.82 24.25 -8.84
CA GLY A 271 -1.57 23.02 -9.06
C GLY A 271 -2.87 23.20 -9.85
N ASP A 272 -3.40 22.09 -10.35
CA ASP A 272 -4.78 21.96 -10.85
C ASP A 272 -5.76 21.61 -9.71
N LEU A 273 -5.24 21.06 -8.61
CA LEU A 273 -5.96 20.63 -7.40
C LEU A 273 -5.07 20.91 -6.19
N VAL A 274 -5.68 21.33 -5.07
CA VAL A 274 -4.98 21.49 -3.78
C VAL A 274 -5.51 20.50 -2.77
N VAL A 275 -4.61 19.80 -2.09
CA VAL A 275 -4.91 18.91 -0.96
C VAL A 275 -4.16 19.41 0.26
N LEU A 276 -4.91 19.80 1.30
CA LEU A 276 -4.40 20.19 2.60
C LEU A 276 -4.67 19.06 3.60
N SER A 277 -3.64 18.52 4.24
CA SER A 277 -3.81 17.56 5.33
C SER A 277 -3.70 18.23 6.69
N GLY A 278 -4.72 18.05 7.53
CA GLY A 278 -4.82 18.73 8.82
C GLY A 278 -5.69 19.99 8.76
N GLY A 279 -5.88 20.63 9.91
CA GLY A 279 -6.61 21.90 9.98
C GLY A 279 -8.15 21.83 9.96
N THR A 280 -8.76 20.65 10.17
CA THR A 280 -10.23 20.47 10.13
C THR A 280 -10.90 20.27 11.50
N SER A 281 -10.26 20.74 12.58
CA SER A 281 -10.72 20.48 13.96
C SER A 281 -11.96 21.28 14.36
N LYS A 282 -12.73 20.81 15.36
CA LYS A 282 -13.90 21.50 15.95
C LYS A 282 -13.53 22.66 16.92
N GLY A 283 -12.26 22.99 17.08
CA GLY A 283 -11.80 24.00 18.04
C GLY A 283 -11.57 25.37 17.39
N ALA A 284 -11.28 26.39 18.20
CA ALA A 284 -10.93 27.75 17.73
C ALA A 284 -9.77 27.83 16.70
N GLY A 285 -9.04 26.72 16.50
CA GLY A 285 -7.98 26.56 15.50
C GLY A 285 -8.43 26.11 14.10
N ASP A 286 -9.72 26.07 13.75
CA ASP A 286 -10.16 25.87 12.35
C ASP A 286 -9.90 27.14 11.51
N VAL A 287 -8.62 27.43 11.33
CA VAL A 287 -8.11 28.52 10.48
C VAL A 287 -8.47 28.24 9.02
N SER A 288 -8.50 26.96 8.62
CA SER A 288 -8.78 26.51 7.26
C SER A 288 -10.13 27.00 6.76
N HIS A 289 -11.22 26.80 7.52
CA HIS A 289 -12.56 27.24 7.12
C HIS A 289 -12.63 28.75 6.85
N ARG A 290 -12.00 29.57 7.71
CA ARG A 290 -11.96 31.03 7.56
C ARG A 290 -11.18 31.46 6.31
N VAL A 291 -10.03 30.84 6.08
CA VAL A 291 -9.18 31.12 4.91
C VAL A 291 -9.87 30.69 3.62
N LEU A 292 -10.42 29.48 3.56
CA LEU A 292 -11.12 28.94 2.38
C LEU A 292 -12.28 29.84 1.94
N SER A 293 -13.01 30.42 2.88
CA SER A 293 -14.11 31.36 2.60
C SER A 293 -13.65 32.65 1.89
N ARG A 294 -12.34 32.97 1.93
CA ARG A 294 -11.74 34.17 1.30
C ARG A 294 -10.92 33.86 0.04
N LEU A 295 -10.70 32.59 -0.28
CA LEU A 295 -9.89 32.19 -1.45
C LEU A 295 -10.64 32.38 -2.77
N GLY A 296 -11.97 32.34 -2.77
CA GLY A 296 -12.80 32.61 -3.95
C GLY A 296 -14.17 31.96 -3.89
N SER A 297 -15.04 32.28 -4.85
CA SER A 297 -16.34 31.64 -5.02
C SER A 297 -16.23 30.34 -5.83
N PRO A 298 -17.07 29.31 -5.60
CA PRO A 298 -18.16 29.24 -4.62
C PRO A 298 -17.71 29.02 -3.17
N GLY A 299 -16.42 28.77 -2.92
CA GLY A 299 -15.88 28.58 -1.58
C GLY A 299 -16.19 27.18 -1.06
N ILE A 300 -16.63 27.08 0.19
CA ILE A 300 -16.88 25.81 0.86
C ILE A 300 -18.20 25.21 0.38
N LEU A 301 -18.13 23.99 -0.16
CA LEU A 301 -19.28 23.21 -0.61
C LEU A 301 -19.76 22.24 0.48
N VAL A 302 -18.78 21.59 1.13
CA VAL A 302 -19.02 20.58 2.16
C VAL A 302 -18.09 20.87 3.33
N HIS A 303 -18.63 20.90 4.55
CA HIS A 303 -17.85 21.05 5.79
C HIS A 303 -18.33 20.03 6.82
N GLY A 304 -17.88 18.81 6.63
CA GLY A 304 -18.25 17.67 7.44
C GLY A 304 -19.13 16.67 6.70
N VAL A 305 -18.72 15.40 6.73
CA VAL A 305 -19.47 14.30 6.11
C VAL A 305 -19.83 13.27 7.18
N ALA A 306 -20.96 12.59 7.04
CA ALA A 306 -21.43 11.52 7.92
C ALA A 306 -20.62 10.21 7.78
N LEU A 307 -19.29 10.30 7.89
CA LEU A 307 -18.32 9.22 7.75
C LEU A 307 -17.58 8.94 9.06
N LYS A 308 -17.19 7.68 9.26
CA LYS A 308 -16.31 7.23 10.33
C LYS A 308 -15.28 6.24 9.78
N PRO A 309 -13.97 6.48 9.84
CA PRO A 309 -13.32 7.75 10.11
C PRO A 309 -13.59 8.78 9.01
N GLY A 310 -13.23 10.04 9.22
CA GLY A 310 -13.28 11.05 8.15
C GLY A 310 -14.36 12.12 8.26
N LYS A 311 -15.09 12.18 9.38
CA LYS A 311 -16.08 13.25 9.63
C LYS A 311 -15.58 14.67 9.28
N PRO A 312 -14.38 15.13 9.70
CA PRO A 312 -13.95 16.50 9.47
C PRO A 312 -13.29 16.67 8.09
N LEU A 313 -14.05 16.43 7.02
CA LEU A 313 -13.63 16.69 5.64
C LEU A 313 -14.19 18.04 5.19
N CYS A 314 -13.38 18.84 4.50
CA CYS A 314 -13.86 20.03 3.80
C CYS A 314 -13.60 19.89 2.29
N LEU A 315 -14.66 20.07 1.50
CA LEU A 315 -14.59 20.18 0.05
C LEU A 315 -14.92 21.62 -0.32
N ALA A 316 -13.99 22.28 -1.00
CA ALA A 316 -14.12 23.65 -1.43
C ALA A 316 -13.67 23.81 -2.89
N VAL A 317 -14.09 24.92 -3.49
CA VAL A 317 -13.67 25.33 -4.83
C VAL A 317 -13.25 26.79 -4.79
N ALA A 318 -12.05 27.05 -5.28
CA ALA A 318 -11.49 28.38 -5.42
C ALA A 318 -10.87 28.52 -6.81
N GLU A 319 -11.15 29.63 -7.51
CA GLU A 319 -10.61 29.91 -8.84
C GLU A 319 -10.88 28.78 -9.87
N GLY A 320 -12.02 28.09 -9.73
CA GLY A 320 -12.39 26.94 -10.58
C GLY A 320 -11.60 25.66 -10.30
N LYS A 321 -10.78 25.62 -9.25
CA LYS A 321 -9.99 24.46 -8.82
C LYS A 321 -10.50 23.91 -7.50
N ALA A 322 -10.42 22.60 -7.34
CA ALA A 322 -10.77 21.96 -6.08
C ALA A 322 -9.71 22.26 -5.01
N VAL A 323 -10.19 22.49 -3.79
CA VAL A 323 -9.38 22.55 -2.57
C VAL A 323 -10.00 21.58 -1.57
N VAL A 324 -9.27 20.52 -1.25
CA VAL A 324 -9.74 19.45 -0.37
C VAL A 324 -8.94 19.48 0.91
N VAL A 325 -9.62 19.66 2.05
CA VAL A 325 -8.99 19.62 3.37
C VAL A 325 -9.32 18.30 4.05
N LEU A 326 -8.30 17.47 4.18
CA LEU A 326 -8.37 16.15 4.78
C LEU A 326 -8.23 16.23 6.31
N PRO A 327 -8.84 15.28 7.05
CA PRO A 327 -8.58 15.10 8.46
C PRO A 327 -7.08 14.98 8.80
N GLY A 328 -6.66 15.44 9.99
CA GLY A 328 -5.26 15.32 10.43
C GLY A 328 -4.82 13.89 10.77
N PHE A 329 -5.76 13.00 11.10
CA PHE A 329 -5.42 11.61 11.42
C PHE A 329 -5.19 10.75 10.17
N PRO A 330 -4.07 10.01 10.06
CA PRO A 330 -3.65 9.32 8.84
C PRO A 330 -4.71 8.42 8.18
N THR A 331 -5.33 7.51 8.94
CA THR A 331 -6.36 6.62 8.39
C THR A 331 -7.56 7.39 7.87
N SER A 332 -7.93 8.48 8.55
CA SER A 332 -9.06 9.34 8.17
C SER A 332 -8.74 10.11 6.89
N ALA A 333 -7.52 10.66 6.81
CA ALA A 333 -7.01 11.37 5.64
C ALA A 333 -7.00 10.46 4.41
N MET A 334 -6.46 9.25 4.55
CA MET A 334 -6.37 8.30 3.43
C MET A 334 -7.74 7.83 2.96
N PHE A 335 -8.64 7.53 3.89
CA PHE A 335 -9.99 7.14 3.52
C PHE A 335 -10.69 8.24 2.71
N THR A 336 -10.69 9.47 3.24
CA THR A 336 -11.33 10.62 2.56
C THR A 336 -10.63 11.00 1.26
N PHE A 337 -9.30 10.84 1.17
CA PHE A 337 -8.55 11.02 -0.07
C PHE A 337 -8.98 10.01 -1.14
N HIS A 338 -9.03 8.72 -0.81
CA HIS A 338 -9.45 7.68 -1.76
C HIS A 338 -10.92 7.83 -2.20
N GLU A 339 -11.78 8.31 -1.30
CA GLU A 339 -13.20 8.50 -1.60
C GLU A 339 -13.46 9.72 -2.49
N PHE A 340 -12.84 10.88 -2.20
CA PHE A 340 -13.21 12.15 -2.85
C PHE A 340 -12.12 12.69 -3.79
N VAL A 341 -10.84 12.42 -3.54
CA VAL A 341 -9.73 12.98 -4.32
C VAL A 341 -9.32 12.08 -5.46
N VAL A 342 -9.20 10.76 -5.21
CA VAL A 342 -8.78 9.80 -6.24
C VAL A 342 -9.71 9.80 -7.47
N PRO A 343 -11.05 9.81 -7.34
CA PRO A 343 -11.92 9.88 -8.52
C PRO A 343 -11.64 11.12 -9.38
N LEU A 344 -11.43 12.28 -8.74
CA LEU A 344 -11.10 13.52 -9.43
C LEU A 344 -9.74 13.46 -10.12
N VAL A 345 -8.69 13.02 -9.42
CA VAL A 345 -7.32 12.90 -10.00
C VAL A 345 -7.33 11.98 -11.22
N ARG A 346 -8.00 10.83 -11.13
CA ARG A 346 -8.08 9.87 -12.24
C ARG A 346 -8.84 10.45 -13.42
N ALA A 347 -9.98 11.09 -13.16
CA ALA A 347 -10.78 11.74 -14.20
C ALA A 347 -9.98 12.83 -14.93
N LEU A 348 -9.27 13.69 -14.19
CA LEU A 348 -8.40 14.73 -14.76
C LEU A 348 -7.24 14.12 -15.56
N ALA A 349 -6.68 13.00 -15.12
CA ALA A 349 -5.65 12.25 -15.85
C ALA A 349 -6.19 11.47 -17.06
N GLY A 350 -7.51 11.47 -17.29
CA GLY A 350 -8.18 10.68 -18.33
C GLY A 350 -8.18 9.17 -18.06
N LEU A 351 -7.76 8.74 -16.87
CA LEU A 351 -7.76 7.34 -16.48
C LEU A 351 -9.18 6.87 -16.21
N PRO A 352 -9.50 5.59 -16.48
CA PRO A 352 -10.79 5.05 -16.10
C PRO A 352 -10.96 5.13 -14.57
N PRO A 353 -12.20 5.14 -14.05
CA PRO A 353 -12.45 4.94 -12.63
C PRO A 353 -11.65 3.73 -12.13
N ARG A 354 -11.19 3.80 -10.88
CA ARG A 354 -10.46 2.67 -10.32
C ARG A 354 -11.39 1.47 -10.31
N GLU A 355 -11.03 0.40 -11.01
CA GLU A 355 -11.68 -0.89 -10.79
C GLU A 355 -11.37 -1.28 -9.35
N GLU A 356 -12.36 -1.16 -8.49
CA GLU A 356 -12.26 -1.64 -7.12
C GLU A 356 -12.23 -3.17 -7.18
N GLU A 357 -11.03 -3.75 -7.18
CA GLU A 357 -10.87 -5.17 -6.90
C GLU A 357 -11.39 -5.41 -5.48
N ALA A 358 -12.63 -5.85 -5.39
CA ALA A 358 -13.27 -6.21 -4.14
C ALA A 358 -13.14 -7.71 -3.90
N VAL A 359 -12.70 -8.09 -2.70
CA VAL A 359 -12.65 -9.48 -2.27
C VAL A 359 -13.80 -9.73 -1.32
N ARG A 360 -14.62 -10.73 -1.63
CA ARG A 360 -15.64 -11.24 -0.70
C ARG A 360 -14.93 -12.02 0.39
N ALA A 361 -15.07 -11.59 1.63
CA ALA A 361 -14.40 -12.21 2.77
C ALA A 361 -15.36 -12.33 3.96
N ARG A 362 -15.18 -13.39 4.76
CA ARG A 362 -15.98 -13.62 5.95
C ARG A 362 -15.46 -12.77 7.11
N LEU A 363 -16.35 -12.07 7.80
CA LEU A 363 -16.04 -11.37 9.03
C LEU A 363 -16.01 -12.40 10.17
N PRO A 364 -14.93 -12.53 10.96
CA PRO A 364 -14.82 -13.69 11.83
C PRO A 364 -15.30 -13.41 13.26
N GLN A 365 -15.53 -12.14 13.60
CA GLN A 365 -16.11 -11.71 14.87
C GLN A 365 -17.11 -10.57 14.67
N ARG A 366 -18.03 -10.42 15.60
CA ARG A 366 -18.98 -9.29 15.60
C ARG A 366 -18.22 -7.98 15.68
N LEU A 367 -18.61 -7.04 14.83
CA LEU A 367 -18.10 -5.68 14.79
C LEU A 367 -19.22 -4.73 15.19
N THR A 368 -18.94 -3.83 16.13
CA THR A 368 -19.91 -2.81 16.56
C THR A 368 -19.65 -1.50 15.84
N SER A 369 -20.72 -0.79 15.47
CA SER A 369 -20.70 0.50 14.78
C SER A 369 -21.76 1.43 15.38
N GLU A 370 -21.58 2.74 15.18
CA GLU A 370 -22.58 3.74 15.58
C GLU A 370 -23.62 3.94 14.48
N LEU A 371 -24.89 4.12 14.86
CA LEU A 371 -25.96 4.47 13.91
C LEU A 371 -25.80 5.91 13.38
N GLY A 372 -26.22 6.12 12.14
CA GLY A 372 -26.25 7.43 11.49
C GLY A 372 -24.94 7.86 10.82
N ARG A 373 -23.94 6.98 10.74
CA ARG A 373 -22.69 7.22 9.99
C ARG A 373 -22.23 5.95 9.30
N THR A 374 -21.80 6.07 8.06
CA THR A 374 -21.15 4.94 7.38
C THR A 374 -19.74 4.77 7.97
N GLU A 375 -19.48 3.61 8.55
CA GLU A 375 -18.19 3.28 9.15
C GLU A 375 -17.33 2.45 8.20
N PHE A 376 -16.17 2.97 7.81
CA PHE A 376 -15.19 2.29 7.00
C PHE A 376 -14.13 1.64 7.88
N VAL A 377 -14.01 0.33 7.74
CA VAL A 377 -13.17 -0.50 8.59
C VAL A 377 -12.04 -1.06 7.76
N MET A 378 -10.81 -0.74 8.17
CA MET A 378 -9.62 -1.32 7.55
C MET A 378 -9.50 -2.79 7.94
N ALA A 379 -9.23 -3.62 6.95
CA ALA A 379 -9.13 -5.05 7.09
C ALA A 379 -7.83 -5.57 6.49
N SER A 380 -7.25 -6.54 7.19
CA SER A 380 -6.27 -7.46 6.64
C SER A 380 -7.02 -8.69 6.14
N LEU A 381 -6.75 -9.13 4.91
CA LEU A 381 -7.23 -10.40 4.40
C LEU A 381 -6.30 -11.52 4.87
N ALA A 382 -6.89 -12.58 5.40
CA ALA A 382 -6.22 -13.83 5.73
C ALA A 382 -6.91 -14.99 5.00
N GLN A 383 -6.21 -16.11 4.84
CA GLN A 383 -6.80 -17.33 4.30
C GLN A 383 -7.31 -18.21 5.45
N GLY A 384 -8.62 -18.43 5.51
CA GLY A 384 -9.25 -19.41 6.40
C GLY A 384 -9.53 -20.72 5.68
N ALA A 385 -10.03 -21.71 6.43
CA ALA A 385 -10.43 -23.02 5.90
C ALA A 385 -11.49 -22.92 4.78
N ASP A 386 -12.45 -22.01 4.93
CA ASP A 386 -13.60 -21.84 4.02
C ASP A 386 -13.42 -20.69 3.02
N GLY A 387 -12.21 -20.11 2.90
CA GLY A 387 -11.92 -18.98 2.02
C GLY A 387 -11.36 -17.75 2.75
N ALA A 388 -11.44 -16.59 2.09
CA ALA A 388 -10.87 -15.35 2.61
C ALA A 388 -11.60 -14.87 3.89
N VAL A 389 -10.82 -14.43 4.87
CA VAL A 389 -11.29 -13.86 6.15
C VAL A 389 -10.85 -12.40 6.22
N ALA A 390 -11.79 -11.50 6.53
CA ALA A 390 -11.50 -10.09 6.74
C ALA A 390 -11.25 -9.84 8.23
N LEU A 391 -9.99 -9.63 8.62
CA LEU A 391 -9.59 -9.31 9.98
C LEU A 391 -9.61 -7.79 10.19
N PRO A 392 -10.57 -7.24 10.96
CA PRO A 392 -10.58 -5.81 11.25
C PRO A 392 -9.32 -5.42 12.02
N LEU A 393 -8.64 -4.37 11.58
CA LEU A 393 -7.46 -3.87 12.27
C LEU A 393 -7.90 -3.01 13.47
N PRO A 394 -7.60 -3.40 14.73
CA PRO A 394 -8.15 -2.79 15.95
C PRO A 394 -7.51 -1.43 16.31
N LYS A 395 -6.91 -0.75 15.33
CA LYS A 395 -6.14 0.47 15.52
C LYS A 395 -7.02 1.67 15.17
N GLY A 396 -7.11 2.64 16.09
CA GLY A 396 -7.90 3.84 15.89
C GLY A 396 -7.43 4.69 14.71
N SER A 397 -8.23 5.69 14.33
CA SER A 397 -8.05 6.50 13.13
C SER A 397 -6.70 7.23 13.00
N GLY A 398 -5.95 7.39 14.10
CA GLY A 398 -4.62 8.00 14.12
C GLY A 398 -3.46 7.08 13.72
N SER A 399 -3.70 5.81 13.35
CA SER A 399 -2.63 4.84 13.16
C SER A 399 -2.14 4.72 11.71
N VAL A 400 -0.91 5.20 11.45
CA VAL A 400 -0.19 4.98 10.18
C VAL A 400 -0.01 3.49 9.88
N THR A 401 0.37 2.71 10.90
CA THR A 401 0.61 1.26 10.74
C THR A 401 -0.65 0.50 10.33
N ALA A 402 -1.83 1.00 10.71
CA ALA A 402 -3.07 0.35 10.33
C ALA A 402 -3.32 0.49 8.83
N PHE A 403 -2.97 1.62 8.23
CA PHE A 403 -3.05 1.82 6.78
C PHE A 403 -2.03 0.93 6.06
N SER A 404 -0.76 0.94 6.49
CA SER A 404 0.29 0.13 5.87
C SER A 404 0.05 -1.39 5.97
N GLN A 405 -0.67 -1.85 7.00
CA GLN A 405 -0.98 -3.28 7.21
C GLN A 405 -2.34 -3.70 6.64
N ALA A 406 -3.13 -2.75 6.14
CA ALA A 406 -4.44 -3.03 5.57
C ALA A 406 -4.29 -3.53 4.14
N ASP A 407 -5.02 -4.59 3.82
CA ASP A 407 -5.18 -5.05 2.45
C ASP A 407 -6.28 -4.28 1.72
N GLY A 408 -7.19 -3.72 2.50
CA GLY A 408 -8.36 -3.03 2.02
C GLY A 408 -9.23 -2.49 3.14
N PHE A 409 -10.41 -2.04 2.76
CA PHE A 409 -11.44 -1.60 3.70
C PHE A 409 -12.82 -2.09 3.26
N PHE A 410 -13.75 -2.16 4.20
CA PHE A 410 -15.17 -2.41 3.92
C PHE A 410 -16.05 -1.42 4.67
N ALA A 411 -17.25 -1.17 4.14
CA ALA A 411 -18.20 -0.25 4.73
C ALA A 411 -19.22 -0.98 5.61
N VAL A 412 -19.46 -0.44 6.81
CA VAL A 412 -20.64 -0.70 7.64
C VAL A 412 -21.65 0.42 7.36
N PRO A 413 -22.81 0.10 6.75
CA PRO A 413 -23.82 1.11 6.41
C PRO A 413 -24.33 1.90 7.62
N ALA A 414 -24.62 3.18 7.43
CA ALA A 414 -25.12 4.08 8.48
C ALA A 414 -26.39 3.59 9.20
N ALA A 415 -27.21 2.78 8.53
CA ALA A 415 -28.43 2.21 9.10
C ALA A 415 -28.18 1.02 10.04
N ARG A 416 -26.92 0.59 10.22
CA ARG A 416 -26.56 -0.60 10.99
C ARG A 416 -25.71 -0.25 12.21
N SER A 417 -26.00 -0.89 13.34
CA SER A 417 -25.22 -0.77 14.59
C SER A 417 -23.99 -1.71 14.62
N GLY A 418 -23.66 -2.32 13.48
CA GLY A 418 -22.58 -3.30 13.38
C GLY A 418 -22.81 -4.37 12.32
N MET A 419 -21.87 -5.31 12.29
CA MET A 419 -21.90 -6.51 11.46
C MET A 419 -21.69 -7.75 12.34
N GLU A 420 -22.37 -8.84 12.00
CA GLU A 420 -22.34 -10.06 12.83
C GLU A 420 -21.20 -10.99 12.42
N ALA A 421 -20.77 -11.84 13.35
CA ALA A 421 -19.77 -12.86 13.05
C ALA A 421 -20.30 -13.84 11.99
N GLY A 422 -19.46 -14.19 11.01
CA GLY A 422 -19.81 -15.05 9.88
C GLY A 422 -20.37 -14.31 8.67
N GLU A 423 -20.69 -13.03 8.77
CA GLU A 423 -21.23 -12.26 7.66
C GLU A 423 -20.18 -12.02 6.55
N MET A 424 -20.61 -12.05 5.28
CA MET A 424 -19.73 -11.80 4.13
C MET A 424 -19.65 -10.31 3.79
N VAL A 425 -18.45 -9.75 3.91
CA VAL A 425 -18.14 -8.35 3.58
C VAL A 425 -17.46 -8.23 2.21
N SER A 426 -17.59 -7.07 1.58
CA SER A 426 -16.87 -6.72 0.35
C SER A 426 -15.69 -5.84 0.72
N VAL A 427 -14.47 -6.37 0.64
CA VAL A 427 -13.25 -5.64 0.98
C VAL A 427 -12.66 -5.01 -0.28
N VAL A 428 -12.74 -3.69 -0.38
CA VAL A 428 -12.13 -2.90 -1.46
C VAL A 428 -10.63 -2.81 -1.21
N ARG A 429 -9.81 -3.26 -2.16
CA ARG A 429 -8.35 -3.38 -1.97
C ARG A 429 -7.60 -2.06 -2.12
N LEU A 430 -6.69 -1.81 -1.18
CA LEU A 430 -5.74 -0.70 -1.18
C LEU A 430 -4.50 -1.04 -2.03
N GLY A 431 -4.68 -1.32 -3.32
CA GLY A 431 -3.59 -1.53 -4.27
C GLY A 431 -3.78 -2.77 -5.15
N ALA A 432 -3.19 -2.72 -6.35
CA ALA A 432 -3.10 -3.91 -7.21
C ALA A 432 -2.05 -4.87 -6.63
N GLY A 433 -2.38 -6.15 -6.47
CA GLY A 433 -1.40 -7.20 -6.12
C GLY A 433 -1.25 -7.53 -4.63
N VAL A 434 -2.15 -7.06 -3.76
CA VAL A 434 -2.19 -7.50 -2.35
C VAL A 434 -2.42 -9.01 -2.26
N ARG A 435 -1.39 -9.78 -1.91
CA ARG A 435 -1.50 -11.23 -1.71
C ARG A 435 -1.72 -11.52 -0.22
N PRO A 436 -2.59 -12.48 0.13
CA PRO A 436 -2.67 -12.99 1.50
C PRO A 436 -1.28 -13.46 1.97
N PRO A 437 -0.94 -13.28 3.27
CA PRO A 437 0.31 -13.79 3.81
C PRO A 437 0.33 -15.32 3.82
N ASP A 438 1.52 -15.91 3.74
CA ASP A 438 1.73 -17.36 3.89
C ASP A 438 1.53 -17.81 5.35
N LEU A 439 1.76 -16.90 6.30
CA LEU A 439 1.61 -17.13 7.74
C LEU A 439 0.90 -15.96 8.41
N THR A 440 -0.20 -16.22 9.13
CA THR A 440 -0.89 -15.20 9.93
C THR A 440 -0.62 -15.43 11.42
N VAL A 441 0.02 -14.45 12.07
CA VAL A 441 0.31 -14.43 13.50
C VAL A 441 -0.55 -13.37 14.18
N ILE A 442 -1.37 -13.75 15.15
CA ILE A 442 -2.25 -12.82 15.88
C ILE A 442 -1.99 -12.96 17.38
N GLY A 443 -1.69 -11.87 18.08
CA GLY A 443 -1.47 -11.95 19.52
C GLY A 443 -0.77 -10.74 20.13
N SER A 444 0.10 -10.99 21.10
CA SER A 444 0.91 -9.96 21.74
C SER A 444 2.13 -9.60 20.91
N HIS A 445 2.51 -8.32 20.89
CA HIS A 445 3.70 -7.84 20.20
C HIS A 445 5.01 -8.17 20.95
N CYS A 446 6.07 -8.49 20.20
CA CYS A 446 7.43 -8.58 20.70
C CYS A 446 8.44 -8.33 19.58
N VAL A 447 9.49 -7.53 19.83
CA VAL A 447 10.55 -7.28 18.85
C VAL A 447 11.36 -8.53 18.50
N GLY A 448 11.38 -9.54 19.38
CA GLY A 448 11.97 -10.85 19.07
C GLY A 448 11.19 -11.58 17.98
N LEU A 449 9.86 -11.43 17.95
CA LEU A 449 9.03 -12.01 16.88
C LEU A 449 9.31 -11.33 15.55
N ASP A 450 9.56 -10.02 15.54
CA ASP A 450 9.94 -9.30 14.33
C ASP A 450 11.26 -9.85 13.74
N ARG A 451 12.22 -10.24 14.59
CA ARG A 451 13.47 -10.89 14.14
C ARG A 451 13.24 -12.27 13.54
N VAL A 452 12.47 -13.13 14.22
CA VAL A 452 12.17 -14.47 13.72
C VAL A 452 11.37 -14.42 12.42
N VAL A 453 10.41 -13.48 12.31
CA VAL A 453 9.68 -13.21 11.06
C VAL A 453 10.62 -12.72 9.96
N GLY A 454 11.65 -11.92 10.29
CA GLY A 454 12.70 -11.52 9.35
C GLY A 454 13.44 -12.72 8.75
N LEU A 455 13.88 -13.66 9.59
CA LEU A 455 14.54 -14.90 9.16
C LEU A 455 13.61 -15.79 8.31
N LEU A 456 12.33 -15.84 8.67
CA LEU A 456 11.32 -16.55 7.89
C LEU A 456 11.15 -15.92 6.49
N ALA A 457 11.24 -14.59 6.39
CA ALA A 457 11.17 -13.87 5.12
C ALA A 457 12.37 -14.15 4.21
N GLU A 458 13.57 -14.39 4.77
CA GLU A 458 14.75 -14.80 4.02
C GLU A 458 14.59 -16.19 3.39
N GLN A 459 13.72 -17.04 3.97
CA GLN A 459 13.31 -18.32 3.39
C GLN A 459 12.20 -18.18 2.32
N GLY A 460 11.76 -16.96 2.01
CA GLY A 460 10.78 -16.66 0.98
C GLY A 460 9.31 -16.65 1.45
N PHE A 461 9.05 -16.82 2.74
CA PHE A 461 7.70 -16.80 3.30
C PHE A 461 7.28 -15.40 3.77
N ARG A 462 6.03 -15.03 3.56
CA ARG A 462 5.46 -13.76 4.01
C ARG A 462 4.61 -13.99 5.26
N ALA A 463 5.05 -13.47 6.40
CA ALA A 463 4.24 -13.46 7.59
C ALA A 463 3.51 -12.12 7.79
N ARG A 464 2.33 -12.18 8.39
CA ARG A 464 1.60 -11.01 8.87
C ARG A 464 1.38 -11.10 10.36
N THR A 465 1.68 -10.02 11.06
CA THR A 465 1.48 -9.91 12.51
C THR A 465 0.37 -8.91 12.84
N VAL A 466 -0.63 -9.34 13.60
CA VAL A 466 -1.72 -8.47 14.09
C VAL A 466 -1.74 -8.45 15.61
N TRP A 467 -1.71 -7.24 16.19
CA TRP A 467 -1.58 -7.05 17.63
C TRP A 467 -2.92 -6.84 18.31
N VAL A 468 -3.39 -7.86 19.02
CA VAL A 468 -4.64 -7.87 19.81
C VAL A 468 -4.42 -8.29 21.27
N GLY A 469 -3.18 -8.60 21.65
CA GLY A 469 -2.81 -9.17 22.95
C GLY A 469 -3.00 -10.69 23.02
N SER A 470 -2.37 -11.33 24.01
CA SER A 470 -2.32 -12.80 24.14
C SER A 470 -3.68 -13.49 24.13
N ALA A 471 -4.64 -12.99 24.93
CA ALA A 471 -5.98 -13.58 25.00
C ALA A 471 -6.76 -13.41 23.69
N GLY A 472 -6.59 -12.27 23.02
CA GLY A 472 -7.20 -12.02 21.71
C GLY A 472 -6.62 -12.95 20.63
N GLY A 473 -5.30 -13.17 20.66
CA GLY A 473 -4.62 -14.09 19.74
C GLY A 473 -5.07 -15.53 19.91
N LEU A 474 -5.15 -16.01 21.14
CA LEU A 474 -5.64 -17.35 21.43
C LEU A 474 -7.10 -17.53 20.99
N ALA A 475 -7.96 -16.51 21.22
CA ALA A 475 -9.33 -16.53 20.74
C ALA A 475 -9.42 -16.54 19.21
N ALA A 476 -8.53 -15.82 18.51
CA ALA A 476 -8.44 -15.84 17.05
C ALA A 476 -8.01 -17.22 16.52
N LEU A 477 -7.04 -17.87 17.18
CA LEU A 477 -6.60 -19.23 16.86
C LEU A 477 -7.75 -20.24 17.01
N ARG A 478 -8.58 -20.13 18.06
CA ARG A 478 -9.78 -20.98 18.26
C ARG A 478 -10.77 -20.86 17.10
N ARG A 479 -10.90 -19.66 16.53
CA ARG A 479 -11.84 -19.39 15.42
C ARG A 479 -11.24 -19.66 14.03
N GLY A 480 -10.01 -20.18 13.95
CA GLY A 480 -9.35 -20.46 12.67
C GLY A 480 -8.89 -19.20 11.91
N GLU A 481 -8.71 -18.08 12.61
CA GLU A 481 -8.38 -16.78 12.00
C GLU A 481 -6.88 -16.56 11.77
N CYS A 482 -6.04 -17.35 12.44
CA CYS A 482 -4.60 -17.29 12.35
C CYS A 482 -3.99 -18.69 12.42
N ASP A 483 -2.74 -18.81 11.97
CA ASP A 483 -1.95 -20.04 12.07
C ASP A 483 -1.23 -20.11 13.44
N LEU A 484 -0.81 -18.96 13.96
CA LEU A 484 -0.10 -18.83 15.24
C LEU A 484 -0.69 -17.74 16.14
N ALA A 485 -0.81 -18.06 17.43
CA ALA A 485 -1.11 -17.09 18.48
C ALA A 485 0.11 -16.83 19.36
N ALA A 486 0.65 -15.61 19.27
CA ALA A 486 1.77 -15.18 20.12
C ALA A 486 1.26 -14.74 21.50
N MET A 487 1.76 -15.36 22.57
CA MET A 487 1.17 -15.23 23.90
C MET A 487 2.17 -15.29 25.05
N HIS A 488 1.75 -14.70 26.17
CA HIS A 488 2.47 -14.67 27.45
C HIS A 488 1.47 -14.55 28.61
N LEU A 489 0.49 -15.45 28.63
CA LEU A 489 -0.53 -15.51 29.69
C LEU A 489 0.02 -16.27 30.89
N LEU A 490 -0.11 -15.70 32.08
CA LEU A 490 0.24 -16.34 33.35
C LEU A 490 -1.04 -16.82 34.03
N ASP A 491 -1.09 -18.11 34.35
CA ASP A 491 -2.14 -18.66 35.20
C ASP A 491 -1.78 -18.42 36.68
N PRO A 492 -2.55 -17.62 37.42
CA PRO A 492 -2.26 -17.32 38.82
C PRO A 492 -2.41 -18.53 39.74
N GLU A 493 -3.19 -19.55 39.36
CA GLU A 493 -3.43 -20.73 40.20
C GLU A 493 -2.26 -21.72 40.12
N THR A 494 -1.76 -21.96 38.92
CA THR A 494 -0.67 -22.94 38.69
C THR A 494 0.71 -22.31 38.61
N GLY A 495 0.80 -20.98 38.43
CA GLY A 495 2.05 -20.26 38.19
C GLY A 495 2.71 -20.58 36.83
N ARG A 496 2.03 -21.34 35.97
CA ARG A 496 2.55 -21.75 34.66
C ARG A 496 2.13 -20.75 33.58
N TYR A 497 3.04 -20.48 32.66
CA TYR A 497 2.76 -19.67 31.48
C TYR A 497 2.15 -20.50 30.35
N ASN A 498 1.22 -19.90 29.61
CA ASN A 498 0.66 -20.29 28.31
C ASN A 498 -0.05 -21.64 28.24
N ALA A 499 0.61 -22.73 28.63
CA ALA A 499 0.11 -24.10 28.57
C ALA A 499 -1.28 -24.31 29.23
N PRO A 500 -1.61 -23.71 30.40
CA PRO A 500 -2.94 -23.88 31.01
C PRO A 500 -4.11 -23.33 30.18
N PHE A 501 -3.84 -22.46 29.19
CA PHE A 501 -4.87 -21.81 28.39
C PHE A 501 -5.18 -22.53 27.07
N LEU A 502 -4.41 -23.57 26.72
CA LEU A 502 -4.57 -24.33 25.48
C LEU A 502 -5.81 -25.21 25.53
N GLU A 503 -6.50 -25.32 24.40
CA GLU A 503 -7.66 -26.20 24.22
C GLU A 503 -7.26 -27.50 23.50
N PRO A 504 -8.07 -28.57 23.58
CA PRO A 504 -7.80 -29.81 22.84
C PRO A 504 -7.57 -29.56 21.33
N GLY A 505 -6.49 -30.14 20.79
CA GLY A 505 -6.07 -29.94 19.39
C GLY A 505 -5.12 -28.76 19.16
N MET A 506 -4.83 -27.97 20.20
CA MET A 506 -3.76 -26.97 20.17
C MET A 506 -2.46 -27.52 20.74
N ALA A 507 -1.35 -27.00 20.24
CA ALA A 507 -0.01 -27.24 20.75
C ALA A 507 0.72 -25.91 21.00
N LEU A 508 1.79 -25.98 21.78
CA LEU A 508 2.60 -24.83 22.16
C LEU A 508 4.03 -25.04 21.70
N ALA A 509 4.54 -24.09 20.93
CA ALA A 509 5.95 -24.00 20.61
C ALA A 509 6.61 -23.01 21.60
N PRO A 510 7.60 -23.47 22.39
CA PRO A 510 8.39 -22.59 23.25
C PRO A 510 9.09 -21.52 22.41
N GLY A 511 8.95 -20.26 22.80
CA GLY A 511 9.65 -19.16 22.15
C GLY A 511 10.88 -18.76 22.95
N TRP A 512 10.77 -17.67 23.72
CA TRP A 512 11.86 -17.13 24.54
C TRP A 512 11.34 -16.49 25.82
N ARG A 513 12.25 -16.26 26.75
CA ARG A 513 12.01 -15.61 28.04
C ARG A 513 12.41 -14.14 27.98
N ARG A 514 11.59 -13.30 28.62
CA ARG A 514 11.76 -11.85 28.72
C ARG A 514 11.83 -11.47 30.18
N LEU A 515 12.91 -10.79 30.58
CA LEU A 515 13.07 -10.34 31.96
C LEU A 515 12.19 -9.12 32.21
N GLN A 516 11.21 -9.26 33.12
CA GLN A 516 10.37 -8.18 33.60
C GLN A 516 10.98 -7.53 34.84
N GLY A 517 10.74 -6.24 35.01
CA GLY A 517 11.31 -5.47 36.11
C GLY A 517 10.66 -4.10 36.29
N VAL A 518 10.93 -3.50 37.45
CA VAL A 518 10.54 -2.12 37.74
C VAL A 518 11.43 -1.18 36.95
N VAL A 519 10.81 -0.31 36.15
CA VAL A 519 11.49 0.74 35.39
C VAL A 519 11.30 2.09 36.04
N PHE A 520 12.36 2.89 36.05
CA PHE A 520 12.42 4.20 36.69
C PHE A 520 13.46 5.10 36.00
N ARG A 521 13.45 6.41 36.24
CA ARG A 521 14.47 7.32 35.69
C ARG A 521 15.76 7.24 36.53
N GLY A 522 16.92 7.28 35.88
CA GLY A 522 18.20 7.36 36.59
C GLY A 522 18.28 8.59 37.51
N GLY A 523 18.98 8.44 38.63
CA GLY A 523 19.10 9.45 39.70
C GLY A 523 17.95 9.45 40.72
N ASP A 524 16.97 8.56 40.60
CA ASP A 524 15.85 8.49 41.54
C ASP A 524 16.21 7.65 42.79
N ALA A 525 16.47 8.35 43.90
CA ALA A 525 16.86 7.75 45.18
C ALA A 525 15.82 6.79 45.78
N ARG A 526 14.57 6.82 45.29
CA ARG A 526 13.53 5.86 45.71
C ARG A 526 13.83 4.45 45.17
N PHE A 527 14.56 4.34 44.07
CA PHE A 527 14.80 3.10 43.34
C PHE A 527 16.29 2.69 43.29
N GLU A 528 17.21 3.65 43.18
CA GLU A 528 18.64 3.34 43.03
C GLU A 528 19.21 2.54 44.21
N GLY A 529 19.96 1.48 43.89
CA GLY A 529 20.63 0.63 44.87
C GLY A 529 19.70 -0.25 45.71
N ARG A 530 18.40 -0.35 45.35
CA ARG A 530 17.40 -1.13 46.08
C ARG A 530 16.94 -2.35 45.30
N SER A 531 16.40 -3.34 45.99
CA SER A 531 15.61 -4.39 45.34
C SER A 531 14.28 -3.83 44.84
N ALA A 532 13.64 -4.52 43.89
CA ALA A 532 12.37 -4.08 43.33
C ALA A 532 11.26 -3.92 44.40
N ALA A 533 11.22 -4.82 45.39
CA ALA A 533 10.24 -4.75 46.49
C ALA A 533 10.47 -3.54 47.40
N GLU A 534 11.71 -3.28 47.79
CA GLU A 534 12.09 -2.11 48.61
C GLU A 534 11.82 -0.81 47.88
N ALA A 535 12.12 -0.76 46.57
CA ALA A 535 11.89 0.40 45.73
C ALA A 535 10.40 0.72 45.60
N VAL A 536 9.56 -0.29 45.33
CA VAL A 536 8.10 -0.10 45.27
C VAL A 536 7.55 0.31 46.61
N SER A 537 7.99 -0.29 47.72
CA SER A 537 7.55 0.10 49.06
C SER A 537 7.87 1.57 49.35
N ALA A 538 9.06 2.04 48.98
CA ALA A 538 9.43 3.44 49.14
C ALA A 538 8.66 4.38 48.23
N ALA A 539 8.39 3.98 46.97
CA ALA A 539 7.55 4.75 46.08
C ALA A 539 6.10 4.85 46.60
N LEU A 540 5.56 3.79 47.20
CA LEU A 540 4.22 3.82 47.81
C LEU A 540 4.15 4.70 49.06
N ALA A 541 5.27 4.90 49.76
CA ALA A 541 5.35 5.77 50.94
C ALA A 541 5.46 7.26 50.57
N ASP A 542 5.80 7.57 49.32
CA ASP A 542 5.94 8.93 48.80
C ASP A 542 4.62 9.37 48.11
N PRO A 543 3.89 10.37 48.65
CA PRO A 543 2.63 10.82 48.08
C PRO A 543 2.78 11.48 46.69
N ASP A 544 3.99 11.94 46.34
CA ASP A 544 4.27 12.57 45.04
C ASP A 544 4.71 11.56 43.98
N ALA A 545 4.93 10.29 44.36
CA ALA A 545 5.27 9.23 43.41
C ALA A 545 4.05 8.80 42.59
N VAL A 546 4.16 8.92 41.27
CA VAL A 546 3.14 8.52 40.31
C VAL A 546 3.58 7.26 39.59
N MET A 547 2.75 6.21 39.61
CA MET A 547 3.02 5.01 38.83
C MET A 547 2.34 5.07 37.46
N VAL A 548 2.82 4.25 36.52
CA VAL A 548 2.07 3.82 35.34
C VAL A 548 1.87 2.31 35.42
N ASN A 549 0.62 1.86 35.29
CA ASN A 549 0.24 0.46 35.47
C ASN A 549 0.20 -0.29 34.13
N ARG A 550 -0.23 -1.55 34.13
CA ARG A 550 -0.48 -2.39 32.96
C ARG A 550 -1.97 -2.69 32.82
N ASN A 551 -2.41 -2.92 31.59
CA ASN A 551 -3.78 -3.31 31.29
C ASN A 551 -4.20 -4.57 32.07
N ALA A 552 -5.44 -4.56 32.56
CA ALA A 552 -6.05 -5.71 33.21
C ALA A 552 -5.95 -6.97 32.34
N GLY A 553 -5.77 -8.13 32.99
CA GLY A 553 -5.64 -9.43 32.33
C GLY A 553 -4.28 -9.72 31.69
N SER A 554 -3.28 -8.85 31.83
CA SER A 554 -1.89 -9.17 31.43
C SER A 554 -1.12 -9.87 32.55
N GLY A 555 -0.18 -10.78 32.21
CA GLY A 555 0.69 -11.41 33.21
C GLY A 555 1.49 -10.39 34.02
N THR A 556 1.98 -9.33 33.37
CA THR A 556 2.64 -8.21 34.06
C THR A 556 1.73 -7.51 35.05
N ARG A 557 0.41 -7.42 34.80
CA ARG A 557 -0.52 -6.80 35.74
C ARG A 557 -0.64 -7.62 37.03
N LEU A 558 -0.59 -8.95 36.95
CA LEU A 558 -0.57 -9.80 38.15
C LEU A 558 0.68 -9.55 38.99
N LEU A 559 1.85 -9.41 38.36
CA LEU A 559 3.08 -9.05 39.08
C LEU A 559 2.99 -7.69 39.76
N VAL A 560 2.45 -6.69 39.06
CA VAL A 560 2.25 -5.34 39.62
C VAL A 560 1.29 -5.39 40.80
N ASP A 561 0.15 -6.07 40.65
CA ASP A 561 -0.84 -6.20 41.73
C ASP A 561 -0.25 -6.95 42.94
N GLY A 562 0.64 -7.92 42.72
CA GLY A 562 1.41 -8.58 43.80
C GLY A 562 2.37 -7.65 44.54
N LEU A 563 3.00 -6.70 43.84
CA LEU A 563 3.93 -5.73 44.44
C LEU A 563 3.23 -4.62 45.25
N ILE A 564 2.06 -4.17 44.80
CA ILE A 564 1.33 -3.06 45.46
C ILE A 564 0.21 -3.54 46.40
N GLY A 565 -0.19 -4.80 46.31
CA GLY A 565 -1.28 -5.40 47.07
C GLY A 565 -2.62 -4.71 46.84
N ALA A 566 -3.31 -4.40 47.94
CA ALA A 566 -4.61 -3.70 47.90
C ALA A 566 -4.49 -2.19 47.62
N THR A 567 -3.27 -1.65 47.60
CA THR A 567 -3.02 -0.22 47.44
C THR A 567 -3.39 0.25 46.04
N ARG A 568 -3.83 1.51 45.91
CA ARG A 568 -4.18 2.16 44.64
C ARG A 568 -3.45 3.50 44.55
N PRO A 569 -2.11 3.50 44.31
CA PRO A 569 -1.31 4.72 44.29
C PRO A 569 -1.68 5.64 43.12
N ALA A 570 -1.16 6.87 43.14
CA ALA A 570 -1.35 7.83 42.07
C ALA A 570 -0.93 7.21 40.71
N GLY A 571 -1.79 7.33 39.70
CA GLY A 571 -1.56 6.75 38.38
C GLY A 571 -1.93 5.26 38.22
N PHE A 572 -2.45 4.57 39.24
CA PHE A 572 -2.91 3.17 39.15
C PHE A 572 -3.89 2.89 37.99
N TRP A 573 -4.75 3.85 37.67
CA TRP A 573 -5.74 3.74 36.59
C TRP A 573 -5.18 4.03 35.19
N ASN A 574 -3.95 4.55 35.10
CA ASN A 574 -3.25 4.70 33.83
C ASN A 574 -2.70 3.33 33.40
N GLN A 575 -3.44 2.65 32.51
CA GLN A 575 -3.23 1.25 32.16
C GLN A 575 -2.94 1.07 30.66
N PRO A 576 -1.77 1.53 30.16
CA PRO A 576 -1.36 1.28 28.79
C PRO A 576 -1.29 -0.23 28.47
N ARG A 577 -1.34 -0.56 27.17
CA ARG A 577 -1.35 -1.95 26.69
C ARG A 577 0.03 -2.51 26.29
N SER A 578 1.06 -1.66 26.16
CA SER A 578 2.42 -2.09 25.81
C SER A 578 3.46 -1.72 26.88
N HIS A 579 4.57 -2.47 26.91
CA HIS A 579 5.74 -2.14 27.71
C HIS A 579 6.37 -0.80 27.29
N ASN A 580 6.44 -0.51 25.98
CA ASN A 580 6.96 0.76 25.47
C ASN A 580 6.16 1.97 25.97
N ALA A 581 4.84 1.86 26.10
CA ALA A 581 4.01 2.94 26.62
C ALA A 581 4.24 3.21 28.12
N VAL A 582 4.60 2.16 28.89
CA VAL A 582 5.06 2.29 30.28
C VAL A 582 6.40 3.02 30.33
N ALA A 583 7.41 2.53 29.60
CA ALA A 583 8.73 3.15 29.57
C ALA A 583 8.69 4.59 29.05
N ALA A 584 7.89 4.88 28.03
CA ALA A 584 7.70 6.24 27.53
C ALA A 584 7.08 7.16 28.59
N ALA A 585 6.10 6.68 29.38
CA ALA A 585 5.52 7.49 30.46
C ALA A 585 6.56 7.83 31.53
N VAL A 586 7.44 6.87 31.85
CA VAL A 586 8.54 7.07 32.80
C VAL A 586 9.60 8.02 32.24
N ALA A 587 10.09 7.79 31.03
CA ALA A 587 11.09 8.64 30.39
C ALA A 587 10.62 10.09 30.23
N GLN A 588 9.32 10.30 29.96
CA GLN A 588 8.73 11.63 29.74
C GLN A 588 8.34 12.37 31.02
N GLY A 589 8.52 11.79 32.22
CA GLY A 589 8.11 12.45 33.45
C GLY A 589 6.61 12.35 33.77
N ARG A 590 5.83 11.58 33.00
CA ARG A 590 4.39 11.40 33.25
C ARG A 590 4.07 10.41 34.37
N ALA A 591 5.03 9.54 34.68
CA ALA A 591 5.05 8.65 35.82
C ALA A 591 6.49 8.51 36.30
N ASP A 592 6.72 8.19 37.56
CA ASP A 592 8.04 7.93 38.12
C ASP A 592 8.50 6.49 37.89
N TRP A 593 7.55 5.56 37.88
CA TRP A 593 7.86 4.14 37.74
C TRP A 593 6.73 3.32 37.13
N GLY A 594 7.06 2.11 36.69
CA GLY A 594 6.11 1.09 36.24
C GLY A 594 6.82 -0.25 36.06
N VAL A 595 6.15 -1.25 35.50
CA VAL A 595 6.77 -2.55 35.17
C VAL A 595 6.82 -2.76 33.66
N ALA A 596 8.03 -2.99 33.15
CA ALA A 596 8.31 -3.25 31.74
C ALA A 596 9.38 -4.36 31.61
N ILE A 597 9.78 -4.67 30.37
CA ILE A 597 10.85 -5.64 30.09
C ILE A 597 12.21 -4.94 29.99
N SER A 598 13.29 -5.65 30.30
CA SER A 598 14.68 -5.12 30.33
C SER A 598 15.08 -4.44 29.03
N SER A 599 14.85 -5.08 27.89
CA SER A 599 15.19 -4.53 26.57
C SER A 599 14.46 -3.22 26.25
N VAL A 600 13.24 -3.04 26.77
CA VAL A 600 12.50 -1.77 26.64
C VAL A 600 13.04 -0.71 27.60
N ALA A 601 13.48 -1.09 28.80
CA ALA A 601 14.11 -0.15 29.72
C ALA A 601 15.42 0.39 29.14
N GLU A 602 16.26 -0.50 28.60
CA GLU A 602 17.53 -0.16 27.95
C GLU A 602 17.33 0.76 26.74
N ALA A 603 16.37 0.43 25.86
CA ALA A 603 16.06 1.25 24.69
C ALA A 603 15.61 2.68 25.04
N TYR A 604 15.04 2.89 26.24
CA TYR A 604 14.63 4.20 26.73
C TYR A 604 15.66 4.84 27.70
N GLY A 605 16.80 4.18 27.94
CA GLY A 605 17.83 4.66 28.88
C GLY A 605 17.35 4.74 30.33
N LEU A 606 16.45 3.84 30.74
CA LEU A 606 15.85 3.82 32.08
C LEU A 606 16.60 2.87 33.02
N GLY A 607 16.52 3.17 34.33
CA GLY A 607 16.90 2.22 35.37
C GLY A 607 15.96 1.02 35.39
N PHE A 608 16.48 -0.14 35.79
CA PHE A 608 15.76 -1.40 35.76
C PHE A 608 16.08 -2.26 37.00
N LEU A 609 15.05 -2.67 37.74
CA LEU A 609 15.17 -3.63 38.84
C LEU A 609 14.47 -4.94 38.46
N PRO A 610 15.19 -6.07 38.35
CA PRO A 610 14.62 -7.33 37.88
C PRO A 610 13.57 -7.89 38.85
N LEU A 611 12.53 -8.52 38.29
CA LEU A 611 11.43 -9.14 39.03
C LEU A 611 11.25 -10.61 38.68
N ALA A 612 10.97 -10.92 37.42
CA ALA A 612 10.59 -12.27 37.00
C ALA A 612 10.87 -12.49 35.51
N GLN A 613 11.10 -13.75 35.14
CA GLN A 613 11.11 -14.17 33.74
C GLN A 613 9.67 -14.39 33.25
N GLU A 614 9.37 -13.88 32.07
CA GLU A 614 8.10 -14.07 31.38
C GLU A 614 8.31 -14.92 30.14
N HIS A 615 7.51 -15.97 29.96
CA HIS A 615 7.56 -16.81 28.77
C HIS A 615 6.73 -16.21 27.64
N TYR A 616 7.36 -16.02 26.49
CA TYR A 616 6.72 -15.58 25.26
C TYR A 616 6.75 -16.73 24.25
N ASP A 617 5.60 -17.38 24.09
CA ASP A 617 5.45 -18.63 23.33
C ASP A 617 4.39 -18.51 22.25
N PHE A 618 4.27 -19.55 21.43
CA PHE A 618 3.36 -19.58 20.29
C PHE A 618 2.42 -20.77 20.34
N ALA A 619 1.11 -20.51 20.43
CA ALA A 619 0.10 -21.54 20.28
C ALA A 619 -0.28 -21.72 18.80
N TYR A 620 -0.48 -22.97 18.38
CA TYR A 620 -0.91 -23.31 17.01
C TYR A 620 -1.84 -24.53 17.03
N ARG A 621 -2.54 -24.79 15.92
CA ARG A 621 -3.37 -26.00 15.76
C ARG A 621 -2.49 -27.16 15.30
N GLU A 622 -2.47 -28.27 16.05
CA GLU A 622 -1.57 -29.39 15.75
C GLU A 622 -1.84 -30.00 14.36
N ALA A 623 -3.11 -30.03 13.93
CA ALA A 623 -3.50 -30.51 12.60
C ALA A 623 -2.92 -29.67 11.44
N GLU A 624 -2.46 -28.46 11.70
CA GLU A 624 -1.92 -27.54 10.69
C GLU A 624 -0.39 -27.44 10.71
N ARG A 625 0.28 -28.15 11.63
CA ARG A 625 1.72 -28.10 11.85
C ARG A 625 2.55 -28.20 10.57
N GLU A 626 2.12 -29.05 9.64
CA GLU A 626 2.81 -29.35 8.37
C GLU A 626 2.54 -28.31 7.26
N LYS A 627 1.73 -27.27 7.52
CA LYS A 627 1.60 -26.16 6.57
C LYS A 627 2.98 -25.53 6.35
N PRO A 628 3.43 -25.31 5.09
CA PRO A 628 4.81 -24.94 4.80
C PRO A 628 5.35 -23.75 5.63
N ALA A 629 4.60 -22.65 5.71
CA ALA A 629 5.05 -21.46 6.43
C ALA A 629 5.03 -21.63 7.95
N LEU A 630 4.07 -22.40 8.50
CA LEU A 630 4.01 -22.71 9.93
C LEU A 630 5.16 -23.65 10.31
N ALA A 631 5.37 -24.72 9.55
CA ALA A 631 6.48 -25.65 9.74
C ALA A 631 7.83 -24.92 9.69
N ALA A 632 8.03 -24.02 8.72
CA ALA A 632 9.24 -23.22 8.60
C ALA A 632 9.44 -22.28 9.81
N PHE A 633 8.37 -21.61 10.27
CA PHE A 633 8.44 -20.78 11.47
C PHE A 633 8.81 -21.61 12.70
N LEU A 634 8.17 -22.76 12.91
CA LEU A 634 8.44 -23.65 14.04
C LEU A 634 9.87 -24.20 14.00
N ALA A 635 10.38 -24.53 12.81
CA ALA A 635 11.75 -25.01 12.61
C ALA A 635 12.81 -23.93 12.86
N LEU A 636 12.47 -22.65 12.75
CA LEU A 636 13.36 -21.54 13.07
C LEU A 636 13.56 -21.36 14.58
N LEU A 637 12.56 -21.72 15.40
CA LEU A 637 12.65 -21.59 16.86
C LEU A 637 13.73 -22.55 17.40
N GLY A 638 14.67 -22.02 18.18
CA GLY A 638 15.80 -22.79 18.72
C GLY A 638 16.92 -23.07 17.73
N THR A 639 16.90 -22.46 16.54
CA THR A 639 18.07 -22.46 15.65
C THR A 639 19.14 -21.54 16.20
N ARG A 640 20.42 -21.85 15.96
CA ARG A 640 21.56 -21.01 16.40
C ARG A 640 21.43 -19.57 15.92
N GLU A 641 20.89 -19.38 14.71
CA GLU A 641 20.69 -18.06 14.11
C GLU A 641 19.60 -17.27 14.82
N ALA A 642 18.42 -17.87 15.05
CA ALA A 642 17.34 -17.23 15.79
C ALA A 642 17.75 -16.95 17.24
N ASP A 643 18.42 -17.88 17.91
CA ASP A 643 18.86 -17.74 19.30
C ASP A 643 19.91 -16.63 19.45
N ALA A 644 20.84 -16.51 18.49
CA ALA A 644 21.79 -15.40 18.46
C ALA A 644 21.07 -14.05 18.30
N ALA A 645 20.13 -13.95 17.34
CA ALA A 645 19.36 -12.72 17.11
C ALA A 645 18.48 -12.32 18.31
N LEU A 646 17.95 -13.30 19.05
CA LEU A 646 17.18 -13.07 20.27
C LEU A 646 18.07 -12.64 21.45
N THR A 647 19.23 -13.26 21.58
CA THR A 647 20.22 -12.92 22.63
C THR A 647 20.76 -11.51 22.46
N GLU A 648 21.03 -11.08 21.22
CA GLU A 648 21.41 -9.69 20.90
C GLU A 648 20.36 -8.66 21.34
N LEU A 649 19.08 -9.05 21.40
CA LEU A 649 17.98 -8.22 21.89
C LEU A 649 17.76 -8.31 23.40
N GLY A 650 18.62 -9.04 24.12
CA GLY A 650 18.51 -9.26 25.56
C GLY A 650 17.43 -10.25 25.98
N PHE A 651 17.01 -11.14 25.07
CA PHE A 651 16.09 -12.25 25.38
C PHE A 651 16.85 -13.54 25.65
N GLU A 652 16.25 -14.42 26.46
CA GLU A 652 16.81 -15.73 26.77
C GLU A 652 16.05 -16.80 25.96
N PRO A 653 16.68 -17.47 24.98
CA PRO A 653 16.02 -18.50 24.18
C PRO A 653 15.34 -19.59 25.02
N GLY A 654 14.19 -20.08 24.56
CA GLY A 654 13.41 -21.12 25.24
C GLY A 654 13.95 -22.54 25.07
N GLY A 655 14.98 -22.72 24.23
CA GLY A 655 15.63 -24.00 23.95
C GLY A 655 16.86 -24.24 24.82
N GLY A 656 16.62 -24.57 26.08
CA GLY A 656 17.63 -25.03 27.02
C GLY A 656 16.94 -25.51 28.28
N ASP A 657 16.79 -26.82 28.44
CA ASP A 657 16.61 -27.35 29.79
C ASP A 657 17.92 -27.01 30.56
N PRO A 658 17.86 -26.63 31.85
CA PRO A 658 19.05 -26.29 32.63
C PRO A 658 20.18 -27.32 32.55
#